data_AF-A0A9E7HKS1-F1
#
_entry.id   AF-A0A9E7HKS1-F1
#
_cell.length_a   1.000
_cell.length_b   1.000
_cell.length_c   1.000
_cell.angle_alpha   90.00
_cell.angle_beta   90.00
_cell.angle_gamma   90.00
#
_symmetry.space_group_name_H-M   'P 1'
#
loop_
_entity.id
_entity.type
_entity.pdbx_description
1 polymer ?
#
loop_
_entity_poly.entity_id
_entity_poly.type
_entity_poly.pdbx_seq_one_letter_code
_entity_poly.pdbx_strand_id
1 'polypeptide(L)'
;MTEEQKKLHEKVELIRVKFLRLVHRLGHSPEDTVVAQVLYRLSLAEGIRSGRQTGRAYSLESAKMKALLLEQDGNADLDFACNILVLGKSGVGKSATINSIFGVEKSPTNAFKQETTSVKEIVGTVEGVKIRVLDTPGLRASGTDQASSRRILASIKKYTKSCPPDIVLYVDRMDTLTRDQNDLPLLRTITSTLGSSIWFNAIVALTHAASAPPDGPSGSPLSYEVFVAQRSHAVQQSIRLAAGDMRLMNPVALVENHPSCRRNKEGQKVLPNGLSWRPQMLLLCYSSKILSEANSLLKLQDPSPGKLFGLRLRPPPLPFLLSSLLQSRAHPKLQSDQHGDNKSQIAKLTKEQRRAYFDEYDYRVKLLQKKQWKEELRRLKEMKNRQKGYMVEDFDQDNSPATVPVPLPDMVLPPSFDCDTPTYRYRFLEPTSQFLARPVLDTHGWDHDCGYDGVSLEESLAVAGRFPAVLSAQVTKDKKEFSIHLDSSVSAKHGENGSTLAGFDVQAVGKQLAYVLRGETKFKMLKKNRATGGFSVTFLGETIATGLKFEDQVSIGKQVNLVASTGAVRAQGYTAHGANLEVRLRDKDYPISQALATLGLSLMSWHGDLALGANLQSQFSIGRNSKMAVRVGLNNKRTGQITVRTSTSEQLQLALVGIIPIAISIFRSMKPGESTVLVIPVE
;
A
#
# COMPACT_ATOMS: atom_id res chain seq x y z
N MET A 1 -5.06 -18.53 -51.15
CA MET A 1 -4.63 -17.23 -50.59
C MET A 1 -4.78 -16.22 -51.71
N THR A 2 -5.36 -15.05 -51.44
CA THR A 2 -5.36 -13.96 -52.42
C THR A 2 -3.93 -13.44 -52.63
N GLU A 3 -3.66 -12.86 -53.80
CA GLU A 3 -2.32 -12.38 -54.16
C GLU A 3 -1.81 -11.29 -53.20
N GLU A 4 -2.72 -10.48 -52.67
CA GLU A 4 -2.43 -9.50 -51.60
C GLU A 4 -1.99 -10.15 -50.28
N GLN A 5 -2.61 -11.28 -49.89
CA GLN A 5 -2.24 -12.01 -48.67
C GLN A 5 -0.84 -12.61 -48.79
N LYS A 6 -0.48 -13.12 -49.98
CA LYS A 6 0.86 -13.67 -50.25
C LYS A 6 1.93 -12.59 -50.18
N LYS A 7 1.69 -11.43 -50.82
CA LYS A 7 2.59 -10.27 -50.78
C LYS A 7 2.76 -9.69 -49.38
N LEU A 8 1.70 -9.72 -48.56
CA LEU A 8 1.78 -9.30 -47.16
C LEU A 8 2.61 -10.27 -46.31
N HIS A 9 2.41 -11.58 -46.49
CA HIS A 9 3.19 -12.61 -45.81
C HIS A 9 4.68 -12.48 -46.12
N GLU A 10 5.06 -12.33 -47.39
CA GLU A 10 6.46 -12.13 -47.81
C GLU A 10 7.11 -10.89 -47.16
N LYS A 11 6.35 -9.78 -47.04
CA LYS A 11 6.85 -8.58 -46.35
C LYS A 11 7.06 -8.80 -44.85
N VAL A 12 6.14 -9.51 -44.18
CA VAL A 12 6.27 -9.83 -42.75
C VAL A 12 7.45 -10.78 -42.50
N GLU A 13 7.65 -11.77 -43.38
CA GLU A 13 8.84 -12.64 -43.34
C GLU A 13 10.13 -11.84 -43.47
N LEU A 14 10.18 -10.86 -44.39
CA LEU A 14 11.35 -10.00 -44.56
C LEU A 14 11.65 -9.15 -43.30
N ILE A 15 10.61 -8.63 -42.63
CA ILE A 15 10.75 -7.93 -41.34
C ILE A 15 11.27 -8.88 -40.27
N ARG A 16 10.76 -10.12 -40.23
CA ARG A 16 11.18 -11.15 -39.26
C ARG A 16 12.65 -11.49 -39.42
N VAL A 17 13.11 -11.74 -40.64
CA VAL A 17 14.53 -11.97 -40.97
C VAL A 17 15.37 -10.76 -40.59
N LYS A 18 14.93 -9.54 -40.95
CA LYS A 18 15.63 -8.29 -40.61
C LYS A 18 15.80 -8.14 -39.09
N PHE A 19 14.75 -8.39 -38.31
CA PHE A 19 14.80 -8.30 -36.85
C PHE A 19 15.73 -9.37 -36.24
N LEU A 20 15.69 -10.61 -36.73
CA LEU A 20 16.59 -11.67 -36.25
C LEU A 20 18.07 -11.37 -36.55
N ARG A 21 18.38 -10.73 -37.68
CA ARG A 21 19.73 -10.23 -37.98
C ARG A 21 20.17 -9.14 -36.98
N LEU A 22 19.29 -8.19 -36.65
CA LEU A 22 19.57 -7.18 -35.61
C LEU A 22 19.86 -7.82 -34.25
N VAL A 23 19.05 -8.80 -33.85
CA VAL A 23 19.22 -9.54 -32.58
C VAL A 23 20.56 -10.26 -32.53
N HIS A 24 20.94 -10.94 -33.62
CA HIS A 24 22.22 -11.62 -33.74
C HIS A 24 23.41 -10.65 -33.61
N ARG A 25 23.36 -9.50 -34.29
CA ARG A 25 24.41 -8.48 -34.21
C ARG A 25 24.56 -7.85 -32.83
N LEU A 26 23.47 -7.75 -32.07
CA LEU A 26 23.52 -7.28 -30.68
C LEU A 26 24.00 -8.35 -29.69
N GLY A 27 24.22 -9.60 -30.13
CA GLY A 27 24.63 -10.70 -29.28
C GLY A 27 23.53 -11.28 -28.40
N HIS A 28 22.25 -11.05 -28.74
CA HIS A 28 21.10 -11.61 -28.03
C HIS A 28 20.63 -12.93 -28.65
N SER A 29 20.02 -13.78 -27.83
CA SER A 29 19.38 -15.02 -28.30
C SER A 29 17.97 -14.73 -28.85
N PRO A 30 17.49 -15.48 -29.86
CA PRO A 30 16.08 -15.46 -30.27
C PRO A 30 15.10 -15.84 -29.13
N GLU A 31 15.59 -16.51 -28.10
CA GLU A 31 14.83 -16.92 -26.92
C GLU A 31 14.75 -15.83 -25.84
N ASP A 32 15.48 -14.72 -26.01
CA ASP A 32 15.34 -13.54 -25.15
C ASP A 32 13.87 -13.12 -25.09
N THR A 33 13.39 -12.81 -23.89
CA THR A 33 11.97 -12.53 -23.65
C THR A 33 11.44 -11.43 -24.55
N VAL A 34 12.21 -10.35 -24.75
CA VAL A 34 11.82 -9.22 -25.62
C VAL A 34 11.74 -9.68 -27.08
N VAL A 35 12.72 -10.47 -27.53
CA VAL A 35 12.81 -10.96 -28.90
C VAL A 35 11.67 -11.91 -29.23
N ALA A 36 11.44 -12.91 -28.39
CA ALA A 36 10.38 -13.90 -28.54
C ALA A 36 8.99 -13.23 -28.64
N GLN A 37 8.77 -12.17 -27.86
CA GLN A 37 7.50 -11.45 -27.85
C GLN A 37 7.29 -10.58 -29.10
N VAL A 38 8.34 -9.90 -29.58
CA VAL A 38 8.28 -9.16 -30.84
C VAL A 38 7.95 -10.12 -31.99
N LEU A 39 8.64 -11.26 -32.05
CA LEU A 39 8.39 -12.31 -33.05
C LEU A 39 6.96 -12.86 -32.95
N TYR A 40 6.48 -13.13 -31.73
CA TYR A 40 5.11 -13.56 -31.48
C TYR A 40 4.09 -12.53 -31.97
N ARG A 41 4.34 -11.23 -31.75
CA ARG A 41 3.46 -10.14 -32.21
C ARG A 41 3.42 -10.02 -33.72
N LEU A 42 4.57 -10.15 -34.39
CA LEU A 42 4.63 -10.20 -35.85
C LEU A 42 3.77 -11.36 -36.38
N SER A 43 3.88 -12.54 -35.76
CA SER A 43 3.08 -13.71 -36.14
C SER A 43 1.59 -13.58 -35.81
N LEU A 44 1.21 -12.89 -34.72
CA LEU A 44 -0.21 -12.61 -34.43
C LEU A 44 -0.82 -11.66 -35.45
N ALA A 45 -0.09 -10.59 -35.80
CA ALA A 45 -0.58 -9.60 -36.75
C ALA A 45 -0.77 -10.18 -38.15
N GLU A 46 0.07 -11.15 -38.52
CA GLU A 46 -0.09 -11.99 -39.71
C GLU A 46 -1.35 -12.87 -39.64
N GLY A 47 -1.60 -13.51 -38.49
CA GLY A 47 -2.75 -14.40 -38.28
C GLY A 47 -4.12 -13.71 -38.32
N ILE A 48 -4.21 -12.44 -37.89
CA ILE A 48 -5.46 -11.65 -37.92
C ILE A 48 -5.95 -11.40 -39.36
N ARG A 49 -5.05 -11.29 -40.34
CA ARG A 49 -5.41 -11.07 -41.76
C ARG A 49 -5.50 -12.36 -42.58
N SER A 50 -4.80 -13.43 -42.17
CA SER A 50 -4.69 -14.67 -42.94
C SER A 50 -5.59 -15.82 -42.46
N GLY A 51 -6.27 -15.71 -41.32
CA GLY A 51 -7.29 -16.68 -40.87
C GLY A 51 -6.81 -18.11 -40.60
N ARG A 52 -5.50 -18.39 -40.67
CA ARG A 52 -4.90 -19.72 -40.45
C ARG A 52 -4.05 -19.74 -39.18
N GLN A 53 -4.15 -20.82 -38.39
CA GLN A 53 -3.34 -21.05 -37.19
C GLN A 53 -2.20 -22.07 -37.37
N THR A 54 -2.11 -22.77 -38.50
CA THR A 54 -1.39 -24.07 -38.61
C THR A 54 0.07 -24.04 -39.10
N GLY A 55 0.74 -22.88 -39.20
CA GLY A 55 2.12 -22.78 -39.74
C GLY A 55 3.16 -22.03 -38.90
N ARG A 56 2.84 -21.67 -37.65
CA ARG A 56 3.60 -20.66 -36.85
C ARG A 56 5.05 -21.02 -36.54
N ALA A 57 5.37 -22.30 -36.32
CA ALA A 57 6.71 -22.75 -35.96
C ALA A 57 7.65 -22.87 -37.17
N TYR A 58 7.12 -23.30 -38.32
CA TYR A 58 7.92 -23.55 -39.53
C TYR A 58 8.42 -22.25 -40.19
N SER A 59 7.61 -21.19 -40.15
CA SER A 59 7.97 -19.85 -40.63
C SER A 59 9.09 -19.20 -39.80
N LEU A 60 9.08 -19.38 -38.47
CA LEU A 60 10.09 -18.80 -37.58
C LEU A 60 11.48 -19.45 -37.77
N GLU A 61 11.54 -20.78 -37.83
CA GLU A 61 12.81 -21.49 -38.04
C GLU A 61 13.42 -21.19 -39.42
N SER A 62 12.58 -21.06 -40.45
CA SER A 62 13.01 -20.62 -41.79
C SER A 62 13.61 -19.21 -41.76
N ALA A 63 12.95 -18.26 -41.09
CA ALA A 63 13.46 -16.89 -40.95
C ALA A 63 14.77 -16.83 -40.16
N LYS A 64 14.92 -17.67 -39.13
CA LYS A 64 16.15 -17.80 -38.33
C LYS A 64 17.30 -18.34 -39.17
N MET A 65 17.09 -19.41 -39.93
CA MET A 65 18.11 -19.98 -40.82
C MET A 65 18.55 -18.95 -41.88
N LYS A 66 17.59 -18.26 -42.50
CA LYS A 66 17.87 -17.23 -43.50
C LYS A 66 18.63 -16.04 -42.91
N ALA A 67 18.32 -15.64 -41.68
CA ALA A 67 19.06 -14.58 -40.99
C ALA A 67 20.52 -14.98 -40.72
N LEU A 68 20.78 -16.22 -40.27
CA LEU A 68 22.15 -16.71 -40.06
C LEU A 68 22.95 -16.76 -41.36
N LEU A 69 22.38 -17.31 -42.44
CA LEU A 69 23.06 -17.39 -43.74
C LEU A 69 23.47 -16.00 -44.24
N LEU A 70 22.58 -15.00 -44.13
CA LEU A 70 22.88 -13.62 -44.55
C LEU A 70 23.93 -12.91 -43.71
N GLU A 71 24.12 -13.30 -42.44
CA GLU A 71 25.21 -12.80 -41.60
C GLU A 71 26.53 -13.55 -41.85
N GLN A 72 26.49 -14.82 -42.23
CA GLN A 72 27.68 -15.60 -42.63
C GLN A 72 28.26 -15.13 -43.97
N ASP A 73 27.40 -14.76 -44.92
CA ASP A 73 27.82 -14.24 -46.23
C ASP A 73 28.52 -12.87 -46.15
N GLY A 74 28.46 -12.19 -44.99
CA GLY A 74 29.24 -10.98 -44.67
C GLY A 74 28.98 -9.72 -45.51
N ASN A 75 28.13 -9.80 -46.54
CA ASN A 75 28.03 -8.77 -47.59
C ASN A 75 26.63 -8.13 -47.74
N ALA A 76 25.68 -8.46 -46.85
CA ALA A 76 24.34 -7.90 -46.91
C ALA A 76 24.20 -6.68 -45.98
N ASP A 77 24.27 -5.47 -46.55
CA ASP A 77 23.89 -4.24 -45.83
C ASP A 77 22.48 -4.40 -45.25
N LEU A 78 22.29 -3.95 -44.00
CA LEU A 78 20.98 -3.98 -43.39
C LEU A 78 20.29 -2.68 -43.78
N ASP A 79 19.28 -2.73 -44.65
CA ASP A 79 18.40 -1.60 -44.95
C ASP A 79 17.51 -1.28 -43.73
N PHE A 80 18.15 -0.75 -42.70
CA PHE A 80 17.58 -0.38 -41.41
C PHE A 80 18.40 0.78 -40.83
N ALA A 81 17.77 1.94 -40.71
CA ALA A 81 18.31 3.08 -39.99
C ALA A 81 17.41 3.40 -38.79
N CYS A 82 17.94 3.91 -37.69
CA CYS A 82 17.13 4.29 -36.51
C CYS A 82 17.38 5.75 -36.12
N ASN A 83 16.31 6.54 -36.13
CA ASN A 83 16.31 7.96 -35.75
C ASN A 83 15.83 8.11 -34.30
N ILE A 84 16.71 8.54 -33.41
CA ILE A 84 16.45 8.67 -31.97
C ILE A 84 16.43 10.15 -31.57
N LEU A 85 15.32 10.61 -31.01
CA LEU A 85 15.23 11.92 -30.35
C LEU A 85 15.54 11.76 -28.87
N VAL A 86 16.54 12.46 -28.34
CA VAL A 86 16.86 12.42 -26.91
C VAL A 86 16.20 13.62 -26.21
N LEU A 87 15.43 13.40 -25.15
CA LEU A 87 14.79 14.43 -24.33
C LEU A 87 15.10 14.21 -22.85
N GLY A 88 14.99 15.25 -22.04
CA GLY A 88 15.16 15.14 -20.59
C GLY A 88 15.62 16.45 -19.96
N LYS A 89 15.69 16.45 -18.62
CA LYS A 89 16.17 17.61 -17.87
C LYS A 89 17.63 17.93 -18.17
N SER A 90 18.09 19.11 -17.72
CA SER A 90 19.53 19.38 -17.66
C SER A 90 20.24 18.47 -16.66
N GLY A 91 21.48 18.09 -16.93
CA GLY A 91 22.32 17.31 -16.00
C GLY A 91 21.99 15.81 -15.86
N VAL A 92 21.00 15.27 -16.57
CA VAL A 92 20.63 13.84 -16.45
C VAL A 92 21.51 12.88 -17.26
N GLY A 93 22.52 13.38 -17.98
CA GLY A 93 23.44 12.55 -18.76
C GLY A 93 23.02 12.24 -20.20
N LYS A 94 22.19 13.07 -20.84
CA LYS A 94 21.77 12.90 -22.26
C LYS A 94 22.96 12.70 -23.21
N SER A 95 23.86 13.67 -23.31
CA SER A 95 25.02 13.63 -24.21
C SER A 95 26.01 12.51 -23.84
N ALA A 96 26.17 12.20 -22.55
CA ALA A 96 26.95 11.06 -22.10
C ALA A 96 26.37 9.71 -22.57
N THR A 97 25.04 9.56 -22.55
CA THR A 97 24.37 8.38 -23.10
C THR A 97 24.60 8.27 -24.61
N ILE A 98 24.59 9.39 -25.34
CA ILE A 98 24.87 9.40 -26.78
C ILE A 98 26.29 8.90 -27.07
N ASN A 99 27.29 9.40 -26.35
CA ASN A 99 28.66 8.93 -26.48
C ASN A 99 28.78 7.42 -26.19
N SER A 100 28.10 6.94 -25.14
CA SER A 100 28.06 5.52 -24.82
C SER A 100 27.36 4.66 -25.88
N ILE A 101 26.31 5.17 -26.55
CA ILE A 101 25.64 4.46 -27.66
C ILE A 101 26.63 4.26 -28.82
N PHE A 102 27.35 5.31 -29.22
CA PHE A 102 28.32 5.24 -30.31
C PHE A 102 29.64 4.56 -29.91
N GLY A 103 29.93 4.46 -28.61
CA GLY A 103 31.20 3.92 -28.09
C GLY A 103 32.39 4.89 -28.25
N VAL A 104 32.15 6.11 -28.72
CA VAL A 104 33.14 7.16 -28.95
C VAL A 104 32.57 8.51 -28.54
N GLU A 105 33.44 9.44 -28.18
CA GLU A 105 33.03 10.79 -27.78
C GLU A 105 32.60 11.61 -29.01
N LYS A 106 31.28 11.87 -29.12
CA LYS A 106 30.66 12.60 -30.24
C LYS A 106 30.04 13.93 -29.80
N SER A 107 29.66 14.05 -28.53
CA SER A 107 29.09 15.25 -27.93
C SER A 107 29.87 15.59 -26.67
N PRO A 108 30.28 16.85 -26.46
CA PRO A 108 31.06 17.21 -25.28
C PRO A 108 30.18 17.11 -24.01
N THR A 109 30.80 16.80 -22.87
CA THR A 109 30.10 16.62 -21.59
C THR A 109 30.75 17.40 -20.46
N ASN A 110 29.94 18.11 -19.67
CA ASN A 110 30.39 18.88 -18.52
C ASN A 110 29.44 18.69 -17.33
N ALA A 111 30.00 18.54 -16.13
CA ALA A 111 29.25 18.33 -14.90
C ALA A 111 28.63 19.61 -14.32
N PHE A 112 29.21 20.78 -14.59
CA PHE A 112 28.86 22.05 -13.93
C PHE A 112 28.21 23.08 -14.86
N LYS A 113 28.46 22.99 -16.18
CA LYS A 113 27.94 23.94 -17.17
C LYS A 113 27.12 23.23 -18.24
N GLN A 114 26.06 23.89 -18.70
CA GLN A 114 25.26 23.39 -19.81
C GLN A 114 26.01 23.63 -21.12
N GLU A 115 26.50 22.54 -21.72
CA GLU A 115 27.34 22.60 -22.93
C GLU A 115 26.52 22.48 -24.22
N THR A 116 25.44 21.69 -24.20
CA THR A 116 24.50 21.58 -25.31
C THR A 116 23.51 22.74 -25.28
N THR A 117 23.79 23.77 -26.10
CA THR A 117 22.99 25.01 -26.21
C THR A 117 22.00 25.00 -27.37
N SER A 118 22.24 24.18 -28.40
CA SER A 118 21.37 24.01 -29.56
C SER A 118 21.12 22.54 -29.87
N VAL A 119 20.07 22.28 -30.66
CA VAL A 119 19.76 20.93 -31.16
C VAL A 119 20.82 20.53 -32.18
N LYS A 120 21.48 19.39 -31.96
CA LYS A 120 22.56 18.89 -32.83
C LYS A 120 22.22 17.49 -33.34
N GLU A 121 22.50 17.25 -34.61
CA GLU A 121 22.35 15.96 -35.22
C GLU A 121 23.67 15.19 -35.21
N ILE A 122 23.64 13.96 -34.72
CA ILE A 122 24.81 13.07 -34.65
C ILE A 122 24.47 11.78 -35.41
N VAL A 123 25.26 11.47 -36.43
CA VAL A 123 25.07 10.28 -37.28
C VAL A 123 26.27 9.36 -37.14
N GLY A 124 26.04 8.06 -37.07
CA GLY A 124 27.09 7.04 -37.06
C GLY A 124 26.53 5.64 -37.31
N THR A 125 27.43 4.67 -37.45
CA THR A 125 27.09 3.26 -37.63
C THR A 125 27.47 2.49 -36.36
N VAL A 126 26.54 1.72 -35.80
CA VAL A 126 26.74 0.88 -34.60
C VAL A 126 26.29 -0.54 -34.93
N GLU A 127 27.16 -1.54 -34.76
CA GLU A 127 26.89 -2.95 -35.12
C GLU A 127 26.30 -3.09 -36.55
N GLY A 128 26.86 -2.35 -37.51
CA GLY A 128 26.41 -2.36 -38.91
C GLY A 128 25.02 -1.75 -39.15
N VAL A 129 24.47 -0.98 -38.20
CA VAL A 129 23.19 -0.26 -38.30
C VAL A 129 23.43 1.24 -38.29
N LYS A 130 22.80 1.98 -39.20
CA LYS A 130 22.92 3.45 -39.26
C LYS A 130 22.01 4.09 -38.20
N ILE A 131 22.61 4.78 -37.22
CA ILE A 131 21.89 5.48 -36.15
C ILE A 131 22.05 6.98 -36.34
N ARG A 132 20.93 7.70 -36.28
CA ARG A 132 20.87 9.17 -36.21
C ARG A 132 20.30 9.56 -34.87
N VAL A 133 21.03 10.34 -34.09
CA VAL A 133 20.60 10.82 -32.78
C VAL A 133 20.48 12.34 -32.81
N LEU A 134 19.32 12.85 -32.42
CA LEU A 134 19.13 14.28 -32.20
C LEU A 134 19.43 14.59 -30.73
N ASP A 135 20.62 15.15 -30.47
CA ASP A 135 21.01 15.64 -29.15
C ASP A 135 20.30 16.98 -28.88
N THR A 136 19.71 17.11 -27.69
CA THR A 136 18.91 18.27 -27.33
C THR A 136 19.43 18.94 -26.05
N PRO A 137 19.34 20.29 -25.97
CA PRO A 137 19.60 21.01 -24.72
C PRO A 137 18.74 20.49 -23.57
N GLY A 138 19.28 20.54 -22.35
CA GLY A 138 18.53 20.16 -21.15
C GLY A 138 17.35 21.08 -20.90
N LEU A 139 16.19 20.49 -20.61
CA LEU A 139 14.99 21.22 -20.23
C LEU A 139 15.03 21.55 -18.73
N ARG A 140 14.41 22.67 -18.36
CA ARG A 140 14.32 23.14 -16.96
C ARG A 140 12.86 23.27 -16.53
N ALA A 141 12.59 22.92 -15.28
CA ALA A 141 11.24 22.84 -14.73
C ALA A 141 10.80 24.10 -13.96
N SER A 142 11.73 24.97 -13.54
CA SER A 142 11.41 26.18 -12.77
C SER A 142 10.52 27.13 -13.56
N GLY A 143 9.62 27.83 -12.86
CA GLY A 143 8.64 28.74 -13.47
C GLY A 143 9.27 29.86 -14.32
N THR A 144 10.45 30.35 -13.92
CA THR A 144 11.23 31.35 -14.66
C THR A 144 11.83 30.80 -15.96
N ASP A 145 12.17 29.51 -16.00
CA ASP A 145 12.93 28.92 -17.11
C ASP A 145 12.01 28.23 -18.14
N GLN A 146 10.71 28.12 -17.87
CA GLN A 146 9.71 27.52 -18.77
C GLN A 146 9.71 28.16 -20.17
N ALA A 147 9.92 29.48 -20.28
CA ALA A 147 9.99 30.17 -21.57
C ALA A 147 11.16 29.67 -22.43
N SER A 148 12.32 29.42 -21.80
CA SER A 148 13.49 28.87 -22.49
C SER A 148 13.25 27.43 -22.96
N SER A 149 12.66 26.58 -22.11
CA SER A 149 12.27 25.21 -22.43
C SER A 149 11.29 25.16 -23.60
N ARG A 150 10.31 26.07 -23.66
CA ARG A 150 9.36 26.16 -24.79
C ARG A 150 10.04 26.54 -26.11
N ARG A 151 11.02 27.46 -26.10
CA ARG A 151 11.81 27.81 -27.30
C ARG A 151 12.62 26.61 -27.82
N ILE A 152 13.24 25.86 -26.90
CA ILE A 152 13.97 24.62 -27.23
C ILE A 152 13.01 23.60 -27.85
N LEU A 153 11.87 23.34 -27.20
CA LEU A 153 10.86 22.39 -27.69
C LEU A 153 10.25 22.81 -29.03
N ALA A 154 10.06 24.11 -29.28
CA ALA A 154 9.62 24.61 -30.58
C ALA A 154 10.66 24.35 -31.68
N SER A 155 11.94 24.50 -31.37
CA SER A 155 13.04 24.17 -32.28
C SER A 155 13.06 22.67 -32.60
N ILE A 156 12.93 21.83 -31.57
CA ILE A 156 12.80 20.37 -31.72
C ILE A 156 11.58 20.04 -32.59
N LYS A 157 10.42 20.66 -32.34
CA LYS A 157 9.20 20.47 -33.15
C LYS A 157 9.41 20.76 -34.63
N LYS A 158 10.19 21.80 -34.94
CA LYS A 158 10.55 22.14 -36.33
C LYS A 158 11.38 21.03 -36.97
N TYR A 159 12.38 20.50 -36.28
CA TYR A 159 13.18 19.37 -36.75
C TYR A 159 12.34 18.10 -36.92
N THR A 160 11.49 17.76 -35.95
CA THR A 160 10.66 16.54 -36.00
C THR A 160 9.64 16.55 -37.14
N LYS A 161 9.28 17.72 -37.68
CA LYS A 161 8.42 17.82 -38.88
C LYS A 161 9.16 17.37 -40.15
N SER A 162 10.45 17.72 -40.27
CA SER A 162 11.28 17.35 -41.43
C SER A 162 11.81 15.92 -41.32
N CYS A 163 12.13 15.47 -40.12
CA CYS A 163 12.63 14.12 -39.84
C CYS A 163 11.92 13.57 -38.59
N PRO A 164 10.82 12.81 -38.74
CA PRO A 164 10.11 12.25 -37.59
C PRO A 164 11.00 11.23 -36.86
N PRO A 165 11.08 11.27 -35.52
CA PRO A 165 11.86 10.30 -34.77
C PRO A 165 11.17 8.94 -34.78
N ASP A 166 11.96 7.87 -34.98
CA ASP A 166 11.47 6.50 -34.80
C ASP A 166 11.26 6.21 -33.32
N ILE A 167 12.20 6.67 -32.49
CA ILE A 167 12.26 6.43 -31.05
C ILE A 167 12.48 7.76 -30.32
N VAL A 168 11.80 7.91 -29.19
CA VAL A 168 12.03 9.02 -28.26
C VAL A 168 12.69 8.47 -27.01
N LEU A 169 13.92 8.88 -26.73
CA LEU A 169 14.64 8.50 -25.53
C LEU A 169 14.45 9.59 -24.47
N TYR A 170 13.55 9.36 -23.51
CA TYR A 170 13.39 10.25 -22.37
C TYR A 170 14.38 9.85 -21.28
N VAL A 171 15.38 10.69 -21.04
CA VAL A 171 16.47 10.44 -20.10
C VAL A 171 16.16 11.09 -18.75
N ASP A 172 16.27 10.29 -17.70
CA ASP A 172 16.14 10.69 -16.31
C ASP A 172 17.21 9.98 -15.46
N ARG A 173 17.41 10.44 -14.22
CA ARG A 173 18.38 9.87 -13.30
C ARG A 173 17.73 8.82 -12.39
N MET A 174 18.41 7.69 -12.23
CA MET A 174 18.02 6.61 -11.34
C MET A 174 18.19 6.98 -9.86
N ASP A 175 19.28 7.70 -9.55
CA ASP A 175 19.68 8.17 -8.22
C ASP A 175 18.98 9.45 -7.74
N THR A 176 17.85 9.80 -8.36
CA THR A 176 17.04 10.94 -7.92
C THR A 176 16.13 10.52 -6.78
N LEU A 177 16.36 11.08 -5.58
CA LEU A 177 15.66 10.71 -4.35
C LEU A 177 14.28 11.37 -4.18
N THR A 178 13.94 12.38 -4.99
CA THR A 178 12.66 13.10 -4.88
C THR A 178 11.50 12.25 -5.40
N ARG A 179 10.51 12.00 -4.55
CA ARG A 179 9.21 11.37 -4.89
C ARG A 179 8.20 12.36 -5.47
N ASP A 180 8.59 13.62 -5.58
CA ASP A 180 7.68 14.72 -5.88
C ASP A 180 7.32 14.76 -7.36
N GLN A 181 6.09 15.21 -7.66
CA GLN A 181 5.60 15.43 -9.02
C GLN A 181 6.25 16.64 -9.72
N ASN A 182 7.47 17.03 -9.31
CA ASN A 182 8.22 18.17 -9.86
C ASN A 182 8.50 18.02 -11.37
N ASP A 183 8.37 16.80 -11.90
CA ASP A 183 8.58 16.48 -13.32
C ASP A 183 7.32 16.73 -14.15
N LEU A 184 6.15 16.71 -13.52
CA LEU A 184 4.86 16.76 -14.21
C LEU A 184 4.66 18.07 -15.00
N PRO A 185 4.99 19.27 -14.50
CA PRO A 185 4.88 20.51 -15.28
C PRO A 185 5.76 20.51 -16.54
N LEU A 186 6.97 19.96 -16.44
CA LEU A 186 7.88 19.83 -17.57
C LEU A 186 7.33 18.84 -18.60
N LEU A 187 6.91 17.65 -18.15
CA LEU A 187 6.34 16.63 -19.02
C LEU A 187 5.07 17.13 -19.73
N ARG A 188 4.20 17.88 -19.04
CA ARG A 188 3.04 18.56 -19.66
C ARG A 188 3.45 19.57 -20.72
N THR A 189 4.56 20.28 -20.52
CA THR A 189 5.09 21.23 -21.51
C THR A 189 5.62 20.52 -22.75
N ILE A 190 6.28 19.37 -22.57
CA ILE A 190 6.69 18.49 -23.68
C ILE A 190 5.46 17.99 -24.44
N THR A 191 4.46 17.43 -23.74
CA THR A 191 3.23 16.91 -24.36
C THR A 191 2.46 18.00 -25.11
N SER A 192 2.29 19.19 -24.53
CA SER A 192 1.55 20.29 -25.18
C SER A 192 2.28 20.84 -26.41
N THR A 193 3.62 20.82 -26.42
CA THR A 193 4.40 21.35 -27.55
C THR A 193 4.57 20.32 -28.67
N LEU A 194 5.01 19.11 -28.35
CA LEU A 194 5.33 18.04 -29.32
C LEU A 194 4.13 17.14 -29.66
N GLY A 195 3.08 17.15 -28.83
CA GLY A 195 1.90 16.28 -28.96
C GLY A 195 2.01 15.01 -28.11
N SER A 196 0.87 14.43 -27.74
CA SER A 196 0.81 13.20 -26.92
C SER A 196 1.36 11.96 -27.63
N SER A 197 1.38 11.97 -28.97
CA SER A 197 1.93 10.88 -29.77
C SER A 197 3.44 10.68 -29.59
N ILE A 198 4.16 11.70 -29.12
CA ILE A 198 5.61 11.61 -28.87
C ILE A 198 5.95 10.50 -27.86
N TRP A 199 4.99 10.18 -26.98
CA TRP A 199 5.17 9.16 -25.95
C TRP A 199 4.88 7.73 -26.43
N PHE A 200 4.30 7.53 -27.63
CA PHE A 200 3.95 6.19 -28.13
C PHE A 200 5.13 5.35 -28.61
N ASN A 201 6.28 5.96 -28.94
CA ASN A 201 7.52 5.24 -29.20
C ASN A 201 8.62 5.71 -28.24
N ALA A 202 8.22 6.15 -27.04
CA ALA A 202 9.16 6.62 -26.03
C ALA A 202 9.69 5.48 -25.16
N ILE A 203 11.00 5.49 -24.93
CA ILE A 203 11.74 4.62 -24.01
C ILE A 203 12.28 5.51 -22.89
N VAL A 204 12.08 5.11 -21.63
CA VAL A 204 12.62 5.81 -20.48
C VAL A 204 14.03 5.28 -20.21
N ALA A 205 15.04 6.13 -20.33
CA ALA A 205 16.42 5.79 -20.00
C ALA A 205 16.77 6.33 -18.61
N LEU A 206 17.02 5.45 -17.65
CA LEU A 206 17.45 5.81 -16.30
C LEU A 206 18.98 5.73 -16.22
N THR A 207 19.65 6.87 -16.19
CA THR A 207 21.11 7.00 -16.03
C THR A 207 21.53 6.80 -14.58
N HIS A 208 22.84 6.66 -14.33
CA HIS A 208 23.38 6.35 -12.99
C HIS A 208 22.87 5.01 -12.46
N ALA A 209 22.62 4.05 -13.35
CA ALA A 209 22.01 2.79 -12.98
C ALA A 209 22.92 1.90 -12.10
N ALA A 210 24.21 2.20 -11.94
CA ALA A 210 25.07 1.50 -10.99
C ALA A 210 25.09 2.11 -9.58
N SER A 211 24.22 3.09 -9.31
CA SER A 211 24.11 3.73 -8.00
C SER A 211 23.69 2.76 -6.89
N ALA A 212 24.21 2.99 -5.69
CA ALA A 212 23.82 2.24 -4.52
C ALA A 212 22.33 2.50 -4.21
N PRO A 213 21.52 1.45 -3.98
CA PRO A 213 20.15 1.62 -3.54
C PRO A 213 20.08 2.42 -2.22
N PRO A 214 19.12 3.34 -2.06
CA PRO A 214 18.93 4.05 -0.81
C PRO A 214 18.43 3.11 0.30
N ASP A 215 18.57 3.54 1.54
CA ASP A 215 18.08 2.79 2.69
C ASP A 215 16.56 2.69 2.67
N GLY A 216 16.06 1.48 2.91
CA GLY A 216 14.65 1.18 3.03
C GLY A 216 14.05 1.69 4.34
N PRO A 217 12.73 1.52 4.53
CA PRO A 217 12.04 1.91 5.77
C PRO A 217 12.67 1.29 7.02
N SER A 218 13.17 0.05 6.91
CA SER A 218 13.86 -0.69 7.97
C SER A 218 15.30 -0.25 8.26
N GLY A 219 15.83 0.78 7.58
CA GLY A 219 17.22 1.22 7.71
C GLY A 219 18.26 0.33 7.01
N SER A 220 17.83 -0.79 6.40
CA SER A 220 18.66 -1.62 5.52
C SER A 220 18.53 -1.16 4.07
N PRO A 221 19.60 -1.18 3.24
CA PRO A 221 19.52 -0.83 1.83
C PRO A 221 18.41 -1.59 1.10
N LEU A 222 17.65 -0.88 0.26
CA LEU A 222 16.68 -1.53 -0.61
C LEU A 222 17.38 -2.51 -1.54
N SER A 223 16.69 -3.58 -1.95
CA SER A 223 17.21 -4.41 -3.03
C SER A 223 17.28 -3.59 -4.32
N TYR A 224 18.31 -3.84 -5.13
CA TYR A 224 18.52 -3.13 -6.39
C TYR A 224 17.29 -3.18 -7.31
N GLU A 225 16.63 -4.35 -7.37
CA GLU A 225 15.41 -4.54 -8.15
C GLU A 225 14.24 -3.67 -7.66
N VAL A 226 14.05 -3.56 -6.34
CA VAL A 226 12.99 -2.71 -5.75
C VAL A 226 13.28 -1.23 -6.03
N PHE A 227 14.54 -0.81 -5.92
CA PHE A 227 14.95 0.55 -6.22
C PHE A 227 14.68 0.93 -7.69
N VAL A 228 15.09 0.06 -8.63
CA VAL A 228 14.79 0.22 -10.06
C VAL A 228 13.29 0.26 -10.31
N ALA A 229 12.52 -0.65 -9.72
CA ALA A 229 11.07 -0.74 -9.92
C ALA A 229 10.35 0.53 -9.42
N GLN A 230 10.71 1.03 -8.25
CA GLN A 230 10.12 2.25 -7.68
C GLN A 230 10.38 3.47 -8.58
N ARG A 231 11.63 3.70 -8.99
CA ARG A 231 11.97 4.86 -9.83
C ARG A 231 11.34 4.74 -11.22
N SER A 232 11.37 3.55 -11.81
CA SER A 232 10.72 3.25 -13.09
C SER A 232 9.22 3.57 -13.04
N HIS A 233 8.54 3.11 -12.00
CA HIS A 233 7.11 3.35 -11.82
C HIS A 233 6.80 4.85 -11.67
N ALA A 234 7.58 5.59 -10.88
CA ALA A 234 7.38 7.01 -10.67
C ALA A 234 7.47 7.84 -11.97
N VAL A 235 8.50 7.58 -12.79
CA VAL A 235 8.68 8.27 -14.08
C VAL A 235 7.58 7.87 -15.07
N GLN A 236 7.27 6.57 -15.18
CA GLN A 236 6.19 6.08 -16.05
C GLN A 236 4.83 6.67 -15.66
N GLN A 237 4.51 6.76 -14.37
CA GLN A 237 3.27 7.36 -13.88
C GLN A 237 3.20 8.85 -14.23
N SER A 238 4.30 9.58 -14.07
CA SER A 238 4.38 11.00 -14.42
C SER A 238 4.16 11.24 -15.93
N ILE A 239 4.74 10.38 -16.78
CA ILE A 239 4.51 10.43 -18.24
C ILE A 239 3.04 10.13 -18.58
N ARG A 240 2.40 9.13 -17.94
CA ARG A 240 0.98 8.82 -18.16
C ARG A 240 0.07 10.01 -17.84
N LEU A 241 0.30 10.63 -16.68
CA LEU A 241 -0.45 11.80 -16.25
C LEU A 241 -0.25 12.98 -17.20
N ALA A 242 0.98 13.17 -17.71
CA ALA A 242 1.28 14.24 -18.66
C ALA A 242 0.73 13.96 -20.07
N ALA A 243 0.69 12.70 -20.50
CA ALA A 243 0.19 12.29 -21.81
C ALA A 243 -1.35 12.22 -21.87
N GLY A 244 -2.01 12.08 -20.72
CA GLY A 244 -3.46 11.90 -20.62
C GLY A 244 -3.95 10.50 -21.04
N ASP A 245 -3.06 9.50 -21.10
CA ASP A 245 -3.41 8.09 -21.38
C ASP A 245 -2.84 7.18 -20.27
N MET A 246 -3.70 6.76 -19.36
CA MET A 246 -3.34 5.88 -18.23
C MET A 246 -2.92 4.47 -18.67
N ARG A 247 -3.17 4.10 -19.93
CA ARG A 247 -2.78 2.82 -20.51
C ARG A 247 -1.40 2.86 -21.14
N LEU A 248 -0.78 4.03 -21.24
CA LEU A 248 0.58 4.16 -21.73
C LEU A 248 1.54 3.57 -20.69
N MET A 249 2.45 2.69 -21.10
CA MET A 249 3.56 2.31 -20.24
C MET A 249 4.84 2.23 -21.03
N ASN A 250 5.76 3.14 -20.80
CA ASN A 250 6.99 3.21 -21.59
C ASN A 250 8.01 2.16 -21.11
N PRO A 251 8.66 1.39 -22.00
CA PRO A 251 9.73 0.49 -21.60
C PRO A 251 10.86 1.28 -20.95
N VAL A 252 11.53 0.66 -19.98
CA VAL A 252 12.63 1.29 -19.23
C VAL A 252 13.94 0.61 -19.61
N ALA A 253 14.93 1.43 -19.99
CA ALA A 253 16.30 1.03 -20.19
C ALA A 253 17.15 1.62 -19.06
N LEU A 254 17.94 0.77 -18.41
CA LEU A 254 18.94 1.22 -17.42
C LEU A 254 20.22 1.59 -18.15
N VAL A 255 20.88 2.67 -17.73
CA VAL A 255 22.06 3.23 -18.41
C VAL A 255 23.13 3.58 -17.39
N GLU A 256 24.35 3.09 -17.61
CA GLU A 256 25.51 3.51 -16.81
C GLU A 256 26.62 4.06 -17.72
N ASN A 257 26.78 5.38 -17.66
CA ASN A 257 27.72 6.12 -18.49
C ASN A 257 29.10 6.24 -17.84
N HIS A 258 29.21 6.07 -16.52
CA HIS A 258 30.44 6.28 -15.79
C HIS A 258 31.60 5.44 -16.38
N PRO A 259 32.81 6.00 -16.55
CA PRO A 259 33.96 5.26 -17.09
C PRO A 259 34.31 4.01 -16.27
N SER A 260 34.19 4.11 -14.94
CA SER A 260 34.45 3.02 -13.98
C SER A 260 33.29 2.01 -13.85
N CYS A 261 32.32 2.02 -14.78
CA CYS A 261 31.31 0.97 -14.85
C CYS A 261 31.97 -0.41 -14.98
N ARG A 262 31.48 -1.40 -14.22
CA ARG A 262 31.98 -2.78 -14.28
C ARG A 262 31.85 -3.31 -15.70
N ARG A 263 32.77 -4.18 -16.12
CA ARG A 263 32.76 -4.82 -17.43
C ARG A 263 32.76 -6.33 -17.32
N ASN A 264 32.08 -7.01 -18.25
CA ASN A 264 32.17 -8.46 -18.40
C ASN A 264 33.48 -8.87 -19.12
N LYS A 265 33.66 -10.18 -19.34
CA LYS A 265 34.85 -10.74 -20.02
C LYS A 265 34.96 -10.25 -21.46
N GLU A 266 33.82 -9.91 -22.06
CA GLU A 266 33.66 -9.38 -23.41
C GLU A 266 33.89 -7.86 -23.47
N GLY A 267 34.26 -7.22 -22.36
CA GLY A 267 34.56 -5.79 -22.27
C GLY A 267 33.34 -4.86 -22.28
N GLN A 268 32.12 -5.42 -22.26
CA GLN A 268 30.86 -4.67 -22.24
C GLN A 268 30.54 -4.17 -20.83
N LYS A 269 29.97 -2.96 -20.74
CA LYS A 269 29.53 -2.36 -19.47
C LYS A 269 28.33 -3.13 -18.89
N VAL A 270 28.47 -3.62 -17.65
CA VAL A 270 27.45 -4.39 -16.93
C VAL A 270 26.92 -3.66 -15.71
N LEU A 271 25.63 -3.82 -15.48
CA LEU A 271 24.92 -3.25 -14.32
C LEU A 271 25.03 -4.15 -13.09
N PRO A 272 24.63 -3.69 -11.89
CA PRO A 272 24.62 -4.50 -10.66
C PRO A 272 23.81 -5.81 -10.75
N ASN A 273 22.82 -5.87 -11.64
CA ASN A 273 22.04 -7.09 -11.92
C ASN A 273 22.72 -8.04 -12.92
N GLY A 274 23.94 -7.73 -13.38
CA GLY A 274 24.71 -8.54 -14.33
C GLY A 274 24.37 -8.32 -15.80
N LEU A 275 23.40 -7.47 -16.13
CA LEU A 275 22.98 -7.24 -17.52
C LEU A 275 23.90 -6.24 -18.25
N SER A 276 24.24 -6.55 -19.50
CA SER A 276 24.92 -5.64 -20.43
C SER A 276 23.93 -4.60 -20.97
N TRP A 277 24.03 -3.36 -20.50
CA TRP A 277 22.96 -2.38 -20.71
C TRP A 277 22.89 -1.81 -22.13
N ARG A 278 24.04 -1.65 -22.81
CA ARG A 278 24.11 -1.03 -24.15
C ARG A 278 23.42 -1.90 -25.22
N PRO A 279 23.72 -3.21 -25.35
CA PRO A 279 22.97 -4.10 -26.24
C PRO A 279 21.48 -4.14 -25.92
N GLN A 280 21.12 -4.23 -24.63
CA GLN A 280 19.72 -4.25 -24.18
C GLN A 280 18.95 -2.99 -24.58
N MET A 281 19.57 -1.81 -24.43
CA MET A 281 18.97 -0.54 -24.82
C MET A 281 18.72 -0.48 -26.34
N LEU A 282 19.71 -0.88 -27.14
CA LEU A 282 19.59 -0.91 -28.60
C LEU A 282 18.53 -1.93 -29.05
N LEU A 283 18.44 -3.08 -28.37
CA LEU A 283 17.39 -4.06 -28.61
C LEU A 283 16.00 -3.44 -28.44
N LEU A 284 15.77 -2.69 -27.36
CA LEU A 284 14.49 -2.00 -27.14
C LEU A 284 14.18 -0.96 -28.22
N CYS A 285 15.19 -0.20 -28.66
CA CYS A 285 15.04 0.76 -29.76
C CYS A 285 14.65 0.05 -31.06
N TYR A 286 15.39 -1.00 -31.44
CA TYR A 286 15.17 -1.73 -32.69
C TYR A 286 13.84 -2.48 -32.68
N SER A 287 13.50 -3.15 -31.57
CA SER A 287 12.20 -3.81 -31.39
C SER A 287 11.03 -2.84 -31.53
N SER A 288 11.12 -1.66 -30.91
CA SER A 288 10.06 -0.65 -30.99
C SER A 288 9.89 -0.12 -32.41
N LYS A 289 11.00 0.12 -33.13
CA LYS A 289 10.96 0.54 -34.54
C LYS A 289 10.37 -0.53 -35.45
N ILE A 290 10.81 -1.79 -35.31
CA ILE A 290 10.30 -2.93 -36.09
C ILE A 290 8.80 -3.11 -35.89
N LEU A 291 8.32 -3.01 -34.63
CA LEU A 291 6.90 -3.11 -34.35
C LEU A 291 6.11 -1.94 -34.94
N SER A 292 6.67 -0.74 -34.97
CA SER A 292 6.08 0.43 -35.63
C SER A 292 5.99 0.24 -37.15
N GLU A 293 7.07 -0.22 -37.79
CA GLU A 293 7.09 -0.56 -39.23
C GLU A 293 6.05 -1.65 -39.56
N ALA A 294 6.00 -2.73 -38.77
CA ALA A 294 5.03 -3.80 -38.95
C ALA A 294 3.59 -3.31 -38.81
N ASN A 295 3.29 -2.49 -37.80
CA ASN A 295 1.96 -1.92 -37.60
C ASN A 295 1.53 -1.01 -38.76
N SER A 296 2.46 -0.23 -39.32
CA SER A 296 2.19 0.61 -40.49
C SER A 296 1.87 -0.22 -41.73
N LEU A 297 2.60 -1.33 -41.94
CA LEU A 297 2.41 -2.24 -43.06
C LEU A 297 1.09 -3.01 -42.95
N LEU A 298 0.71 -3.38 -41.73
CA LEU A 298 -0.52 -4.13 -41.47
C LEU A 298 -1.75 -3.24 -41.37
N LYS A 299 -1.59 -1.90 -41.51
CA LYS A 299 -2.63 -0.87 -41.35
C LYS A 299 -3.52 -1.09 -40.13
N LEU A 300 -2.95 -1.59 -39.02
CA LEU A 300 -3.69 -1.87 -37.78
C LEU A 300 -4.08 -0.59 -37.01
N GLN A 301 -3.68 0.57 -37.52
CA GLN A 301 -3.94 1.89 -36.91
C GLN A 301 -5.15 2.63 -37.49
N ASP A 302 -5.83 2.12 -38.53
CA ASP A 302 -7.11 2.70 -38.96
C ASP A 302 -8.29 1.93 -38.34
N PRO A 303 -8.91 2.50 -37.30
CA PRO A 303 -10.34 2.49 -37.22
C PRO A 303 -10.82 3.94 -37.25
N SER A 304 -11.49 4.30 -38.35
CA SER A 304 -12.59 5.26 -38.23
C SER A 304 -13.46 4.86 -37.03
N PRO A 305 -14.05 5.82 -36.28
CA PRO A 305 -14.80 5.54 -35.07
C PRO A 305 -16.08 4.76 -35.40
N GLY A 306 -15.98 3.44 -35.56
CA GLY A 306 -17.09 2.52 -35.68
C GLY A 306 -17.78 2.40 -34.33
N LYS A 307 -18.94 3.05 -34.19
CA LYS A 307 -19.85 2.84 -33.07
C LYS A 307 -20.39 1.41 -33.14
N LEU A 308 -19.92 0.55 -32.25
CA LEU A 308 -20.72 -0.56 -31.74
C LEU A 308 -20.68 -0.53 -30.21
N PHE A 309 -21.85 -0.28 -29.62
CA PHE A 309 -22.16 -0.41 -28.19
C PHE A 309 -21.34 0.41 -27.17
N GLY A 310 -21.06 1.69 -27.45
CA GLY A 310 -20.79 2.71 -26.41
C GLY A 310 -19.53 2.55 -25.53
N LEU A 311 -18.78 1.45 -25.64
CA LEU A 311 -17.54 1.20 -24.90
C LEU A 311 -16.34 1.43 -25.83
N ARG A 312 -15.58 2.51 -25.58
CA ARG A 312 -14.34 2.83 -26.31
C ARG A 312 -13.22 1.83 -25.98
N LEU A 313 -13.13 0.71 -26.68
CA LEU A 313 -11.95 -0.17 -26.62
C LEU A 313 -10.90 0.27 -27.67
N ARG A 314 -10.04 1.23 -27.31
CA ARG A 314 -8.79 1.46 -28.07
C ARG A 314 -7.83 0.29 -27.77
N PRO A 315 -7.12 -0.29 -28.76
CA PRO A 315 -6.03 -1.21 -28.49
C PRO A 315 -4.95 -0.54 -27.61
N PRO A 316 -4.26 -1.29 -26.74
CA PRO A 316 -3.20 -0.73 -25.90
C PRO A 316 -2.03 -0.24 -26.78
N PRO A 317 -1.39 0.88 -26.43
CA PRO A 317 -0.28 1.43 -27.21
C PRO A 317 0.94 0.48 -27.15
N LEU A 318 1.73 0.41 -28.23
CA LEU A 318 2.91 -0.48 -28.35
C LEU A 318 3.85 -0.50 -27.13
N PRO A 319 4.14 0.64 -26.47
CA PRO A 319 4.97 0.66 -25.27
C PRO A 319 4.35 -0.14 -24.13
N PHE A 320 3.02 -0.10 -23.97
CA PHE A 320 2.32 -0.84 -22.91
C PHE A 320 2.59 -2.33 -22.97
N LEU A 321 2.73 -2.86 -24.19
CA LEU A 321 3.05 -4.25 -24.41
C LEU A 321 4.49 -4.53 -24.03
N LEU A 322 5.47 -3.74 -24.49
CA LEU A 322 6.88 -3.95 -24.17
C LEU A 322 7.20 -3.78 -22.67
N SER A 323 6.59 -2.81 -22.01
CA SER A 323 6.81 -2.52 -20.58
C SER A 323 6.14 -3.52 -19.64
N SER A 324 4.95 -4.04 -19.99
CA SER A 324 4.28 -5.15 -19.26
C SER A 324 5.16 -6.40 -19.21
N LEU A 325 6.09 -6.53 -20.17
CA LEU A 325 6.91 -7.71 -20.37
C LEU A 325 8.33 -7.56 -19.80
N LEU A 326 8.86 -6.33 -19.70
CA LEU A 326 10.11 -6.01 -19.01
C LEU A 326 9.99 -6.00 -17.48
N GLN A 327 8.76 -6.00 -16.94
CA GLN A 327 8.55 -6.18 -15.51
C GLN A 327 8.95 -7.62 -15.12
N SER A 328 10.13 -7.77 -14.53
CA SER A 328 10.44 -8.97 -13.75
C SER A 328 9.41 -9.05 -12.63
N ARG A 329 8.43 -9.92 -12.79
CA ARG A 329 7.60 -10.32 -11.65
C ARG A 329 8.53 -11.10 -10.74
N ALA A 330 8.96 -10.48 -9.65
CA ALA A 330 9.49 -11.25 -8.54
C ALA A 330 8.44 -12.32 -8.23
N HIS A 331 8.81 -13.60 -8.40
CA HIS A 331 7.96 -14.68 -7.95
C HIS A 331 7.64 -14.41 -6.49
N PRO A 332 6.35 -14.32 -6.10
CA PRO A 332 6.00 -14.39 -4.70
C PRO A 332 6.64 -15.67 -4.18
N LYS A 333 7.60 -15.56 -3.24
CA LYS A 333 8.10 -16.72 -2.51
C LYS A 333 6.87 -17.41 -1.93
N LEU A 334 6.81 -18.74 -2.11
CA LEU A 334 5.69 -19.59 -1.72
C LEU A 334 5.21 -19.24 -0.31
N GLN A 335 4.03 -18.62 -0.22
CA GLN A 335 3.06 -19.07 0.75
C GLN A 335 2.20 -20.09 0.02
N SER A 336 2.21 -21.31 0.55
CA SER A 336 1.26 -22.35 0.19
C SER A 336 -0.15 -21.77 0.28
N ASP A 337 -0.82 -21.63 -0.86
CA ASP A 337 -2.21 -22.07 -1.01
C ASP A 337 -2.63 -21.99 -2.48
N GLN A 338 -2.93 -23.16 -3.04
CA GLN A 338 -3.70 -23.31 -4.25
C GLN A 338 -5.09 -22.69 -4.01
N HIS A 339 -5.31 -21.45 -4.44
CA HIS A 339 -6.67 -20.89 -4.44
C HIS A 339 -6.98 -19.92 -5.59
N GLY A 340 -6.10 -19.82 -6.59
CA GLY A 340 -6.34 -19.02 -7.80
C GLY A 340 -7.42 -19.58 -8.72
N ASP A 341 -7.57 -20.92 -8.77
CA ASP A 341 -8.48 -21.58 -9.72
C ASP A 341 -9.93 -21.71 -9.24
N ASN A 342 -10.21 -21.53 -7.95
CA ASN A 342 -11.55 -21.74 -7.40
C ASN A 342 -12.52 -20.58 -7.64
N LYS A 343 -12.05 -19.32 -7.77
CA LYS A 343 -12.95 -18.17 -7.93
C LYS A 343 -13.74 -18.20 -9.24
N SER A 344 -13.14 -18.73 -10.31
CA SER A 344 -13.80 -18.88 -11.62
C SER A 344 -14.73 -20.08 -11.68
N GLN A 345 -14.49 -21.11 -10.86
CA GLN A 345 -15.34 -22.31 -10.74
C GLN A 345 -16.56 -22.06 -9.83
N ILE A 346 -16.40 -21.33 -8.72
CA ILE A 346 -17.49 -20.98 -7.79
C ILE A 346 -18.52 -20.03 -8.45
N ALA A 347 -18.09 -19.23 -9.42
CA ALA A 347 -18.98 -18.35 -10.20
C ALA A 347 -19.92 -19.11 -11.15
N LYS A 348 -19.65 -20.39 -11.44
CA LYS A 348 -20.46 -21.25 -12.31
C LYS A 348 -21.48 -22.10 -11.55
N LEU A 349 -21.47 -22.09 -10.21
CA LEU A 349 -22.35 -22.88 -9.36
C LEU A 349 -23.71 -22.19 -9.16
N THR A 350 -24.79 -22.97 -9.03
CA THR A 350 -26.11 -22.46 -8.62
C THR A 350 -26.07 -21.92 -7.19
N LYS A 351 -27.02 -21.03 -6.85
CA LYS A 351 -27.06 -20.36 -5.53
C LYS A 351 -27.04 -21.35 -4.35
N GLU A 352 -27.68 -22.50 -4.47
CA GLU A 352 -27.76 -23.53 -3.44
C GLU A 352 -26.43 -24.30 -3.28
N GLN A 353 -25.82 -24.72 -4.39
CA GLN A 353 -24.50 -25.37 -4.38
C GLN A 353 -23.42 -24.42 -3.85
N ARG A 354 -23.51 -23.14 -4.23
CA ARG A 354 -22.63 -22.10 -3.73
C ARG A 354 -22.79 -21.92 -2.23
N ARG A 355 -24.02 -21.95 -1.68
CA ARG A 355 -24.26 -21.91 -0.22
C ARG A 355 -23.68 -23.13 0.50
N ALA A 356 -23.94 -24.35 0.01
CA ALA A 356 -23.45 -25.58 0.62
C ALA A 356 -21.91 -25.68 0.66
N TYR A 357 -21.23 -25.33 -0.44
CA TYR A 357 -19.76 -25.28 -0.52
C TYR A 357 -19.16 -24.38 0.57
N PHE A 358 -19.82 -23.24 0.74
CA PHE A 358 -19.42 -22.17 1.61
C PHE A 358 -19.71 -22.47 3.09
N ASP A 359 -20.80 -23.17 3.38
CA ASP A 359 -21.11 -23.71 4.71
C ASP A 359 -20.11 -24.80 5.12
N GLU A 360 -19.71 -25.66 4.18
CA GLU A 360 -18.67 -26.67 4.41
C GLU A 360 -17.29 -26.02 4.64
N TYR A 361 -16.98 -24.97 3.89
CA TYR A 361 -15.76 -24.17 4.09
C TYR A 361 -15.74 -23.54 5.49
N ASP A 362 -16.84 -22.92 5.92
CA ASP A 362 -16.95 -22.31 7.25
C ASP A 362 -16.81 -23.34 8.38
N TYR A 363 -17.37 -24.54 8.19
CA TYR A 363 -17.19 -25.65 9.12
C TYR A 363 -15.71 -26.04 9.25
N ARG A 364 -14.99 -26.14 8.13
CA ARG A 364 -13.55 -26.47 8.12
C ARG A 364 -12.70 -25.37 8.75
N VAL A 365 -13.00 -24.09 8.49
CA VAL A 365 -12.30 -22.95 9.12
C VAL A 365 -12.53 -22.94 10.63
N LYS A 366 -13.78 -23.11 11.10
CA LYS A 366 -14.08 -23.22 12.54
C LYS A 366 -13.36 -24.40 13.19
N LEU A 367 -13.29 -25.54 12.50
CA LEU A 367 -12.56 -26.73 12.97
C LEU A 367 -11.06 -26.45 13.11
N LEU A 368 -10.45 -25.76 12.14
CA LEU A 368 -9.05 -25.36 12.17
C LEU A 368 -8.75 -24.38 13.31
N GLN A 369 -9.57 -23.34 13.47
CA GLN A 369 -9.45 -22.40 14.60
C GLN A 369 -9.59 -23.10 15.95
N LYS A 370 -10.51 -24.07 16.06
CA LYS A 370 -10.69 -24.90 17.27
C LYS A 370 -9.48 -25.81 17.53
N LYS A 371 -8.79 -26.28 16.49
CA LYS A 371 -7.55 -27.04 16.61
C LYS A 371 -6.39 -26.14 17.07
N GLN A 372 -6.19 -24.99 16.43
CA GLN A 372 -5.17 -24.00 16.82
C GLN A 372 -5.34 -23.55 18.27
N TRP A 373 -6.56 -23.20 18.67
CA TRP A 373 -6.87 -22.80 20.05
C TRP A 373 -6.58 -23.92 21.06
N LYS A 374 -6.90 -25.18 20.73
CA LYS A 374 -6.56 -26.33 21.59
C LYS A 374 -5.06 -26.53 21.71
N GLU A 375 -4.30 -26.27 20.67
CA GLU A 375 -2.85 -26.39 20.65
C GLU A 375 -2.18 -25.26 21.45
N GLU A 376 -2.67 -24.02 21.31
CA GLU A 376 -2.26 -22.89 22.17
C GLU A 376 -2.55 -23.15 23.65
N LEU A 377 -3.74 -23.67 23.97
CA LEU A 377 -4.08 -24.10 25.33
C LEU A 377 -3.15 -25.20 25.86
N ARG A 378 -2.70 -26.11 24.98
CA ARG A 378 -1.74 -27.16 25.33
C ARG A 378 -0.36 -26.55 25.59
N ARG A 379 0.10 -25.64 24.73
CA ARG A 379 1.36 -24.89 24.91
C ARG A 379 1.34 -24.04 26.18
N LEU A 380 0.24 -23.35 26.49
CA LEU A 380 0.08 -22.57 27.72
C LEU A 380 0.11 -23.47 28.97
N LYS A 381 -0.53 -24.65 28.92
CA LYS A 381 -0.43 -25.64 30.02
C LYS A 381 0.97 -26.23 30.16
N GLU A 382 1.66 -26.46 29.05
CA GLU A 382 3.05 -26.94 29.05
C GLU A 382 4.02 -25.86 29.56
N MET A 383 3.82 -24.59 29.21
CA MET A 383 4.56 -23.46 29.77
C MET A 383 4.29 -23.32 31.26
N LYS A 384 3.04 -23.43 31.71
CA LYS A 384 2.67 -23.43 33.13
C LYS A 384 3.30 -24.59 33.91
N ASN A 385 3.36 -25.79 33.31
CA ASN A 385 4.00 -26.94 33.92
C ASN A 385 5.55 -26.85 33.91
N ARG A 386 6.15 -26.19 32.90
CA ARG A 386 7.60 -25.92 32.83
C ARG A 386 8.03 -24.78 33.76
N GLN A 387 7.18 -23.78 34.00
CA GLN A 387 7.42 -22.65 34.92
C GLN A 387 7.29 -23.00 36.40
N LYS A 388 6.94 -24.24 36.77
CA LYS A 388 7.05 -24.73 38.16
C LYS A 388 8.50 -24.81 38.67
N GLY A 389 9.50 -24.55 37.83
CA GLY A 389 10.92 -24.55 38.20
C GLY A 389 11.58 -23.17 38.38
N TYR A 390 10.99 -22.08 37.88
CA TYR A 390 11.48 -20.70 38.08
C TYR A 390 10.27 -19.75 38.02
N MET A 391 9.94 -19.15 39.17
CA MET A 391 8.69 -18.42 39.37
C MET A 391 8.65 -17.05 38.73
N VAL A 392 7.85 -16.92 37.66
CA VAL A 392 6.96 -15.78 37.39
C VAL A 392 5.71 -16.36 36.69
N GLU A 393 4.65 -16.68 37.44
CA GLU A 393 3.35 -17.02 36.85
C GLU A 393 2.50 -15.75 36.67
N ASP A 394 2.28 -15.44 35.40
CA ASP A 394 1.61 -14.26 34.85
C ASP A 394 0.18 -14.02 35.35
N PHE A 395 -0.20 -12.76 35.13
CA PHE A 395 -1.46 -12.10 35.37
C PHE A 395 -2.71 -12.86 34.89
N ASP A 396 -3.75 -12.92 35.74
CA ASP A 396 -5.14 -13.07 35.31
C ASP A 396 -5.56 -11.75 34.62
N GLN A 397 -5.09 -11.54 33.39
CA GLN A 397 -5.62 -10.49 32.52
C GLN A 397 -6.97 -10.97 31.99
N ASP A 398 -8.03 -10.23 32.28
CA ASP A 398 -9.32 -10.40 31.64
C ASP A 398 -9.15 -10.38 30.12
N ASN A 399 -9.23 -11.57 29.49
CA ASN A 399 -9.56 -11.86 28.09
C ASN A 399 -9.15 -10.82 27.02
N SER A 400 -7.98 -10.20 27.17
CA SER A 400 -7.30 -9.40 26.17
C SER A 400 -5.95 -10.07 25.96
N PRO A 401 -5.58 -10.43 24.72
CA PRO A 401 -4.28 -11.02 24.47
C PRO A 401 -3.22 -10.05 24.97
N ALA A 402 -2.24 -10.56 25.73
CA ALA A 402 -1.05 -9.82 26.11
C ALA A 402 -0.55 -9.10 24.86
N THR A 403 -0.57 -7.77 24.89
CA THR A 403 -0.05 -6.94 23.81
C THR A 403 1.43 -7.19 23.74
N VAL A 404 1.81 -8.16 22.89
CA VAL A 404 3.12 -8.16 22.24
C VAL A 404 3.34 -6.72 21.80
N PRO A 405 4.44 -6.05 22.17
CA PRO A 405 4.72 -4.72 21.68
C PRO A 405 4.77 -4.83 20.16
N VAL A 406 3.66 -4.47 19.51
CA VAL A 406 3.59 -4.39 18.06
C VAL A 406 4.41 -3.15 17.74
N PRO A 407 5.54 -3.29 17.02
CA PRO A 407 6.26 -2.12 16.56
C PRO A 407 5.27 -1.27 15.77
N LEU A 408 5.12 -0.01 16.20
CA LEU A 408 4.25 0.93 15.52
C LEU A 408 4.71 1.00 14.05
N PRO A 409 3.80 0.86 13.08
CA PRO A 409 4.16 1.13 11.70
C PRO A 409 4.66 2.57 11.59
N ASP A 410 5.70 2.78 10.78
CA ASP A 410 6.26 4.10 10.51
C ASP A 410 5.15 5.12 10.24
N MET A 411 5.13 6.17 11.04
CA MET A 411 4.05 7.15 11.04
C MET A 411 4.14 8.01 9.77
N VAL A 412 3.11 7.95 8.94
CA VAL A 412 3.00 8.78 7.74
C VAL A 412 2.60 10.19 8.16
N LEU A 413 3.57 11.11 8.18
CA LEU A 413 3.32 12.53 8.42
C LEU A 413 2.54 13.16 7.24
N PRO A 414 1.73 14.21 7.49
CA PRO A 414 1.07 14.95 6.43
C PRO A 414 2.08 15.57 5.46
N PRO A 415 1.75 15.68 4.16
CA PRO A 415 2.62 16.32 3.17
C PRO A 415 2.79 17.81 3.50
N SER A 416 4.04 18.27 3.66
CA SER A 416 4.37 19.70 3.86
C SER A 416 4.63 20.41 2.53
N PHE A 417 4.33 21.71 2.45
CA PHE A 417 4.57 22.55 1.27
C PHE A 417 6.04 23.03 1.11
N ASP A 418 6.94 22.74 2.05
CA ASP A 418 8.34 23.15 2.00
C ASP A 418 9.17 22.34 0.98
N CYS A 419 10.01 23.04 0.20
CA CYS A 419 10.91 22.46 -0.80
C CYS A 419 12.16 21.77 -0.22
N ASP A 420 12.45 21.94 1.07
CA ASP A 420 13.66 21.42 1.69
C ASP A 420 13.42 20.06 2.37
N THR A 421 14.06 19.05 1.80
CA THR A 421 14.41 17.72 2.35
C THR A 421 13.86 17.39 3.75
N PRO A 422 12.88 16.46 3.89
CA PRO A 422 12.47 15.94 5.20
C PRO A 422 13.45 14.89 5.77
N THR A 423 14.64 14.73 5.20
CA THR A 423 15.61 13.67 5.54
C THR A 423 16.24 13.78 6.92
N TYR A 424 16.00 14.86 7.67
CA TYR A 424 16.48 15.04 9.04
C TYR A 424 15.36 15.26 10.06
N ARG A 425 14.15 14.73 9.83
CA ARG A 425 13.14 14.70 10.90
C ARG A 425 13.46 13.53 11.84
N TYR A 426 13.68 13.89 13.11
CA TYR A 426 14.08 13.00 14.21
C TYR A 426 13.24 11.71 14.21
N ARG A 427 13.88 10.58 13.88
CA ARG A 427 13.30 9.27 14.18
C ARG A 427 13.41 9.06 15.69
N PHE A 428 12.34 8.56 16.30
CA PHE A 428 12.38 8.09 17.67
C PHE A 428 13.47 7.02 17.77
N LEU A 429 14.50 7.26 18.59
CA LEU A 429 15.44 6.21 18.97
C LEU A 429 14.65 5.21 19.81
N GLU A 430 14.43 4.02 19.28
CA GLU A 430 13.86 2.91 20.03
C GLU A 430 14.81 2.63 21.21
N PRO A 431 14.45 2.98 22.45
CA PRO A 431 15.37 2.84 23.55
C PRO A 431 15.57 1.35 23.79
N THR A 432 16.82 0.93 23.93
CA THR A 432 17.18 -0.39 24.47
C THR A 432 16.79 -0.56 25.95
N SER A 433 16.06 0.41 26.53
CA SER A 433 15.63 0.48 27.92
C SER A 433 14.16 0.06 28.11
N GLN A 434 13.84 -0.35 29.33
CA GLN A 434 12.51 -0.82 29.79
C GLN A 434 11.39 0.24 29.76
N PHE A 435 11.71 1.47 29.35
CA PHE A 435 10.79 2.60 29.25
C PHE A 435 10.26 2.75 27.84
N LEU A 436 8.94 2.74 27.67
CA LEU A 436 8.29 2.94 26.39
C LEU A 436 7.74 4.37 26.30
N ALA A 437 8.50 5.28 25.71
CA ALA A 437 8.02 6.61 25.37
C ALA A 437 7.40 6.61 23.96
N ARG A 438 6.18 7.10 23.83
CA ARG A 438 5.43 7.20 22.56
C ARG A 438 4.96 8.64 22.36
N PRO A 439 5.22 9.27 21.21
CA PRO A 439 4.62 10.57 20.91
C PRO A 439 3.11 10.44 20.63
N VAL A 440 2.33 11.44 21.04
CA VAL A 440 0.89 11.55 20.74
C VAL A 440 0.74 12.48 19.53
N LEU A 441 0.21 11.95 18.43
CA LEU A 441 0.08 12.67 17.16
C LEU A 441 -1.23 13.45 17.10
N ASP A 442 -1.17 14.69 16.63
CA ASP A 442 -2.33 15.40 16.11
C ASP A 442 -2.40 15.25 14.58
N THR A 443 -3.43 14.56 14.10
CA THR A 443 -3.69 14.38 12.66
C THR A 443 -4.28 15.63 11.99
N HIS A 444 -4.64 16.65 12.77
CA HIS A 444 -5.24 17.90 12.30
C HIS A 444 -4.34 19.14 12.44
N GLY A 445 -3.03 18.92 12.68
CA GLY A 445 -2.04 19.99 12.82
C GLY A 445 -1.93 20.90 11.60
N TRP A 446 -1.55 22.15 11.84
CA TRP A 446 -1.32 23.15 10.79
C TRP A 446 -0.04 22.85 10.01
N ASP A 447 0.06 23.41 8.80
CA ASP A 447 1.31 23.36 8.02
C ASP A 447 2.45 23.97 8.86
N HIS A 448 3.62 23.30 8.89
CA HIS A 448 4.77 23.55 9.77
C HIS A 448 4.62 23.20 11.27
N ASP A 449 3.54 22.55 11.69
CA ASP A 449 3.49 21.95 13.02
C ASP A 449 4.24 20.59 13.04
N CYS A 450 4.82 20.25 14.19
CA CYS A 450 5.56 18.98 14.36
C CYS A 450 4.60 17.77 14.28
N GLY A 451 3.29 18.02 14.38
CA GLY A 451 2.23 17.03 14.46
C GLY A 451 2.19 16.31 15.81
N TYR A 452 2.93 16.79 16.82
CA TYR A 452 3.00 16.17 18.13
C TYR A 452 2.41 17.08 19.19
N ASP A 453 1.29 16.64 19.78
CA ASP A 453 0.59 17.37 20.84
C ASP A 453 0.91 16.82 22.23
N GLY A 454 1.72 15.76 22.33
CA GLY A 454 2.08 15.19 23.61
C GLY A 454 3.04 14.01 23.57
N VAL A 455 3.34 13.51 24.76
CA VAL A 455 4.17 12.33 25.01
C VAL A 455 3.43 11.41 25.99
N SER A 456 3.32 10.14 25.63
CA SER A 456 2.89 9.05 26.51
C SER A 456 4.09 8.24 26.93
N LEU A 457 4.27 8.01 28.22
CA LEU A 457 5.31 7.19 28.81
C LEU A 457 4.62 5.99 29.46
N GLU A 458 4.98 4.78 29.08
CA GLU A 458 4.52 3.54 29.71
C GLU A 458 5.72 2.76 30.24
N GLU A 459 5.62 2.32 31.49
CA GLU A 459 6.60 1.47 32.14
C GLU A 459 5.88 0.38 32.94
N SER A 460 6.37 -0.85 32.83
CA SER A 460 5.94 -1.98 33.67
C SER A 460 7.18 -2.50 34.38
N LEU A 461 7.23 -2.34 35.71
CA LEU A 461 8.39 -2.61 36.53
C LEU A 461 8.01 -3.51 37.72
N ALA A 462 8.85 -4.48 38.06
CA ALA A 462 8.71 -5.20 39.32
C ALA A 462 9.38 -4.42 40.47
N VAL A 463 8.59 -3.75 41.30
CA VAL A 463 9.07 -3.03 42.49
C VAL A 463 9.60 -4.04 43.51
N ALA A 464 10.86 -3.84 43.93
CA ALA A 464 11.62 -4.73 44.82
C ALA A 464 11.68 -6.20 44.34
N GLY A 465 11.48 -6.45 43.04
CA GLY A 465 11.47 -7.79 42.44
C GLY A 465 10.31 -8.70 42.88
N ARG A 466 9.31 -8.15 43.60
CA ARG A 466 8.21 -8.93 44.22
C ARG A 466 6.82 -8.40 43.91
N PHE A 467 6.68 -7.10 43.69
CA PHE A 467 5.39 -6.45 43.45
C PHE A 467 5.37 -5.87 42.04
N PRO A 468 4.59 -6.42 41.10
CA PRO A 468 4.47 -5.80 39.80
C PRO A 468 3.77 -4.45 39.93
N ALA A 469 4.40 -3.43 39.36
CA ALA A 469 3.92 -2.07 39.26
C ALA A 469 3.83 -1.67 37.79
N VAL A 470 2.78 -0.94 37.46
CA VAL A 470 2.59 -0.33 36.14
C VAL A 470 2.49 1.16 36.35
N LEU A 471 3.25 1.92 35.57
CA LEU A 471 3.23 3.37 35.54
C LEU A 471 2.94 3.79 34.11
N SER A 472 1.89 4.56 33.90
CA SER A 472 1.61 5.22 32.64
C SER A 472 1.40 6.71 32.87
N ALA A 473 2.10 7.53 32.10
CA ALA A 473 2.06 8.98 32.18
C ALA A 473 1.91 9.56 30.79
N GLN A 474 0.74 10.13 30.49
CA GLN A 474 0.49 10.85 29.27
C GLN A 474 0.40 12.36 29.55
N VAL A 475 1.25 13.12 28.89
CA VAL A 475 1.26 14.57 28.93
C VAL A 475 0.92 15.08 27.55
N THR A 476 -0.17 15.82 27.44
CA THR A 476 -0.57 16.52 26.21
C THR A 476 -0.59 18.02 26.46
N LYS A 477 0.04 18.77 25.57
CA LYS A 477 0.19 20.21 25.63
C LYS A 477 -0.07 20.80 24.25
N ASP A 478 -1.25 21.37 24.08
CA ASP A 478 -1.60 22.24 22.96
C ASP A 478 -1.25 23.71 23.30
N LYS A 479 -1.31 24.62 22.32
CA LYS A 479 -1.12 26.07 22.48
C LYS A 479 -2.07 26.69 23.51
N LYS A 480 -3.24 26.08 23.73
CA LYS A 480 -4.29 26.61 24.60
C LYS A 480 -4.57 25.76 25.84
N GLU A 481 -4.37 24.44 25.75
CA GLU A 481 -4.77 23.49 26.79
C GLU A 481 -3.62 22.57 27.16
N PHE A 482 -3.49 22.30 28.45
CA PHE A 482 -2.51 21.40 29.02
C PHE A 482 -3.23 20.35 29.84
N SER A 483 -3.07 19.09 29.49
CA SER A 483 -3.66 17.95 30.20
C SER A 483 -2.60 16.93 30.56
N ILE A 484 -2.64 16.50 31.81
CA ILE A 484 -1.81 15.41 32.34
C ILE A 484 -2.75 14.28 32.75
N HIS A 485 -2.39 13.07 32.35
CA HIS A 485 -2.94 11.81 32.82
C HIS A 485 -1.82 10.94 33.37
N LEU A 486 -1.85 10.63 34.66
CA LEU A 486 -0.96 9.68 35.32
C LEU A 486 -1.83 8.54 35.84
N ASP A 487 -1.46 7.30 35.59
CA ASP A 487 -2.05 6.11 36.18
C ASP A 487 -0.91 5.23 36.66
N SER A 488 -0.80 5.08 37.98
CA SER A 488 0.20 4.24 38.64
C SER A 488 -0.50 3.20 39.47
N SER A 489 -0.19 1.92 39.28
CA SER A 489 -0.74 0.84 40.09
C SER A 489 0.34 -0.13 40.52
N VAL A 490 0.21 -0.65 41.74
CA VAL A 490 1.09 -1.64 42.35
C VAL A 490 0.22 -2.76 42.89
N SER A 491 0.58 -4.00 42.62
CA SER A 491 -0.19 -5.15 43.14
C SER A 491 0.67 -6.13 43.94
N ALA A 492 0.04 -6.76 44.92
CA ALA A 492 0.61 -7.72 45.84
C ALA A 492 -0.28 -8.97 45.87
N LYS A 493 0.28 -10.13 45.50
CA LYS A 493 -0.40 -11.42 45.62
C LYS A 493 -0.24 -11.96 47.06
N HIS A 494 -1.36 -12.36 47.66
CA HIS A 494 -1.43 -12.98 48.98
C HIS A 494 -1.88 -14.44 48.80
N GLY A 495 -0.92 -15.38 48.69
CA GLY A 495 -1.17 -16.80 48.43
C GLY A 495 -1.76 -17.10 47.04
N GLU A 496 -2.37 -18.28 46.85
CA GLU A 496 -2.97 -18.69 45.57
C GLU A 496 -4.35 -18.05 45.29
N ASN A 497 -5.00 -17.48 46.32
CA ASN A 497 -6.42 -17.12 46.28
C ASN A 497 -6.69 -15.62 46.54
N GLY A 498 -5.68 -14.77 46.71
CA GLY A 498 -5.86 -13.35 47.04
C GLY A 498 -4.87 -12.42 46.34
N SER A 499 -5.32 -11.22 45.98
CA SER A 499 -4.46 -10.16 45.47
C SER A 499 -4.97 -8.78 45.88
N THR A 500 -4.08 -7.92 46.35
CA THR A 500 -4.36 -6.52 46.67
C THR A 500 -3.68 -5.63 45.64
N LEU A 501 -4.34 -4.58 45.20
CA LEU A 501 -3.85 -3.57 44.26
C LEU A 501 -4.04 -2.20 44.90
N ALA A 502 -2.99 -1.38 44.88
CA ALA A 502 -3.05 0.03 45.21
C ALA A 502 -2.78 0.82 43.93
N GLY A 503 -3.67 1.76 43.61
CA GLY A 503 -3.59 2.64 42.45
C GLY A 503 -3.55 4.10 42.86
N PHE A 504 -2.86 4.92 42.08
CA PHE A 504 -2.81 6.36 42.21
C PHE A 504 -2.91 6.97 40.81
N ASP A 505 -4.00 7.69 40.58
CA ASP A 505 -4.27 8.31 39.29
C ASP A 505 -4.31 9.84 39.44
N VAL A 506 -3.77 10.55 38.45
CA VAL A 506 -3.89 11.99 38.31
C VAL A 506 -4.52 12.30 36.97
N GLN A 507 -5.61 13.07 36.96
CA GLN A 507 -6.31 13.43 35.73
C GLN A 507 -6.61 14.92 35.70
N ALA A 508 -6.28 15.60 34.60
CA ALA A 508 -6.73 16.97 34.36
C ALA A 508 -8.24 17.02 34.08
N VAL A 509 -8.98 17.80 34.88
CA VAL A 509 -10.42 18.05 34.75
C VAL A 509 -10.60 19.57 34.62
N GLY A 510 -10.71 20.07 33.39
CA GLY A 510 -10.70 21.51 33.11
C GLY A 510 -9.35 22.14 33.47
N LYS A 511 -9.35 23.15 34.36
CA LYS A 511 -8.11 23.81 34.86
C LYS A 511 -7.56 23.20 36.14
N GLN A 512 -8.21 22.19 36.72
CA GLN A 512 -7.82 21.58 37.99
C GLN A 512 -7.37 20.13 37.80
N LEU A 513 -6.54 19.63 38.72
CA LEU A 513 -6.10 18.24 38.74
C LEU A 513 -6.95 17.45 39.74
N ALA A 514 -7.45 16.31 39.29
CA ALA A 514 -8.10 15.31 40.12
C ALA A 514 -7.08 14.24 40.53
N TYR A 515 -6.94 13.99 41.83
CA TYR A 515 -6.07 12.94 42.36
C TYR A 515 -6.94 11.81 42.89
N VAL A 516 -6.77 10.59 42.39
CA VAL A 516 -7.56 9.43 42.78
C VAL A 516 -6.66 8.37 43.40
N LEU A 517 -6.79 8.16 44.71
CA LEU A 517 -6.19 7.02 45.39
C LEU A 517 -7.17 5.85 45.32
N ARG A 518 -6.76 4.69 44.79
CA ARG A 518 -7.59 3.47 44.70
C ARG A 518 -6.92 2.34 45.47
N GLY A 519 -7.71 1.54 46.16
CA GLY A 519 -7.25 0.29 46.75
C GLY A 519 -8.26 -0.80 46.48
N GLU A 520 -7.87 -1.85 45.78
CA GLU A 520 -8.71 -2.99 45.46
C GLU A 520 -8.13 -4.26 46.06
N THR A 521 -8.97 -5.13 46.61
CA THR A 521 -8.56 -6.46 47.06
C THR A 521 -9.50 -7.50 46.47
N LYS A 522 -8.92 -8.44 45.72
CA LYS A 522 -9.61 -9.55 45.09
C LYS A 522 -9.34 -10.82 45.89
N PHE A 523 -10.40 -11.55 46.22
CA PHE A 523 -10.34 -12.82 46.93
C PHE A 523 -11.16 -13.89 46.21
N LYS A 524 -10.61 -15.09 46.13
CA LYS A 524 -11.27 -16.26 45.54
C LYS A 524 -11.80 -17.15 46.66
N MET A 525 -13.09 -16.97 47.00
CA MET A 525 -13.75 -17.67 48.11
C MET A 525 -14.07 -19.15 47.77
N LEU A 526 -14.32 -19.46 46.48
CA LEU A 526 -14.66 -20.80 45.97
C LEU A 526 -14.05 -21.02 44.56
N LYS A 527 -13.97 -22.26 44.06
CA LYS A 527 -13.44 -22.56 42.70
C LYS A 527 -14.10 -21.77 41.55
N LYS A 528 -15.30 -21.21 41.76
CA LYS A 528 -16.11 -20.50 40.77
C LYS A 528 -16.53 -19.07 41.16
N ASN A 529 -16.15 -18.59 42.35
CA ASN A 529 -16.53 -17.25 42.83
C ASN A 529 -15.30 -16.36 43.09
N ARG A 530 -15.36 -15.11 42.63
CA ARG A 530 -14.34 -14.06 42.83
C ARG A 530 -15.02 -12.81 43.41
N ALA A 531 -14.70 -12.50 44.66
CA ALA A 531 -15.13 -11.27 45.31
C ALA A 531 -14.03 -10.20 45.24
N THR A 532 -14.40 -8.95 44.99
CA THR A 532 -13.51 -7.79 44.90
C THR A 532 -14.05 -6.68 45.76
N GLY A 533 -13.31 -6.28 46.79
CA GLY A 533 -13.60 -5.08 47.58
C GLY A 533 -12.66 -3.97 47.16
N GLY A 534 -13.21 -2.79 46.82
CA GLY A 534 -12.46 -1.61 46.43
C GLY A 534 -12.84 -0.40 47.27
N PHE A 535 -11.86 0.43 47.58
CA PHE A 535 -12.08 1.79 48.06
C PHE A 535 -11.39 2.77 47.10
N SER A 536 -11.93 3.99 47.02
CA SER A 536 -11.34 5.07 46.24
C SER A 536 -11.49 6.39 47.00
N VAL A 537 -10.50 7.26 46.91
CA VAL A 537 -10.53 8.62 47.45
C VAL A 537 -10.10 9.55 46.34
N THR A 538 -11.02 10.40 45.88
CA THR A 538 -10.80 11.37 44.82
C THR A 538 -10.75 12.77 45.41
N PHE A 539 -9.65 13.49 45.19
CA PHE A 539 -9.47 14.89 45.52
C PHE A 539 -9.62 15.72 44.24
N LEU A 540 -10.60 16.63 44.21
CA LEU A 540 -10.82 17.55 43.10
C LEU A 540 -10.95 18.97 43.66
N GLY A 541 -9.84 19.74 43.62
CA GLY A 541 -9.77 21.05 44.25
C GLY A 541 -10.00 20.96 45.77
N GLU A 542 -11.03 21.65 46.27
CA GLU A 542 -11.44 21.60 47.68
C GLU A 542 -12.41 20.44 48.00
N THR A 543 -12.84 19.69 46.98
CA THR A 543 -13.83 18.62 47.14
C THR A 543 -13.15 17.27 47.31
N ILE A 544 -13.48 16.58 48.40
CA ILE A 544 -13.05 15.20 48.65
C ILE A 544 -14.24 14.27 48.43
N ALA A 545 -14.07 13.28 47.57
CA ALA A 545 -15.04 12.22 47.32
C ALA A 545 -14.45 10.87 47.77
N THR A 546 -15.13 10.17 48.68
CA THR A 546 -14.73 8.84 49.16
C THR A 546 -15.71 7.79 48.65
N GLY A 547 -15.23 6.79 47.92
CA GLY A 547 -16.01 5.70 47.36
C GLY A 547 -15.65 4.34 47.94
N LEU A 548 -16.66 3.52 48.21
CA LEU A 548 -16.52 2.08 48.49
C LEU A 548 -17.26 1.31 47.40
N LYS A 549 -16.66 0.22 46.93
CA LYS A 549 -17.21 -0.69 45.93
C LYS A 549 -17.00 -2.12 46.39
N PHE A 550 -18.01 -2.95 46.24
CA PHE A 550 -17.92 -4.39 46.41
C PHE A 550 -18.47 -5.04 45.15
N GLU A 551 -17.76 -6.00 44.60
CA GLU A 551 -18.12 -6.71 43.38
C GLU A 551 -17.94 -8.21 43.57
N ASP A 552 -18.95 -9.00 43.29
CA ASP A 552 -18.91 -10.46 43.35
C ASP A 552 -19.19 -11.04 41.97
N GLN A 553 -18.28 -11.89 41.49
CA GLN A 553 -18.34 -12.50 40.17
C GLN A 553 -18.44 -14.03 40.30
N VAL A 554 -19.56 -14.58 39.84
CA VAL A 554 -19.85 -16.01 39.83
C VAL A 554 -19.89 -16.54 38.40
N SER A 555 -19.02 -17.51 38.11
CA SER A 555 -19.01 -18.21 36.81
C SER A 555 -19.78 -19.54 36.88
N ILE A 556 -20.88 -19.63 36.14
CA ILE A 556 -21.72 -20.84 36.02
C ILE A 556 -21.42 -21.51 34.68
N GLY A 557 -20.62 -22.58 34.73
CA GLY A 557 -20.17 -23.30 33.53
C GLY A 557 -19.17 -22.48 32.70
N LYS A 558 -19.15 -22.69 31.38
CA LYS A 558 -18.29 -21.92 30.45
C LYS A 558 -19.03 -20.74 29.78
N GLN A 559 -20.35 -20.66 29.98
CA GLN A 559 -21.25 -19.83 29.19
C GLN A 559 -21.85 -18.67 29.97
N VAL A 560 -22.05 -18.80 31.28
CA VAL A 560 -22.75 -17.78 32.06
C VAL A 560 -21.82 -17.20 33.12
N ASN A 561 -21.64 -15.89 33.11
CA ASN A 561 -20.96 -15.14 34.16
C ASN A 561 -21.93 -14.12 34.74
N LEU A 562 -22.15 -14.19 36.06
CA LEU A 562 -22.93 -13.23 36.82
C LEU A 562 -21.95 -12.31 37.56
N VAL A 563 -22.16 -11.00 37.47
CA VAL A 563 -21.39 -9.98 38.17
C VAL A 563 -22.36 -9.10 38.92
N ALA A 564 -22.30 -9.11 40.25
CA ALA A 564 -23.07 -8.21 41.09
C ALA A 564 -22.10 -7.20 41.71
N SER A 565 -22.37 -5.91 41.57
CA SER A 565 -21.58 -4.85 42.18
C SER A 565 -22.48 -3.92 42.97
N THR A 566 -21.98 -3.44 44.10
CA THR A 566 -22.64 -2.46 44.95
C THR A 566 -21.59 -1.47 45.44
N GLY A 567 -21.97 -0.22 45.64
CA GLY A 567 -21.04 0.80 46.06
C GLY A 567 -21.73 2.04 46.59
N ALA A 568 -20.96 2.84 47.31
CA ALA A 568 -21.38 4.12 47.82
C ALA A 568 -20.27 5.13 47.61
N VAL A 569 -20.60 6.31 47.10
CA VAL A 569 -19.66 7.44 46.95
C VAL A 569 -20.19 8.62 47.74
N ARG A 570 -19.38 9.17 48.64
CA ARG A 570 -19.70 10.36 49.43
C ARG A 570 -18.87 11.53 48.94
N ALA A 571 -19.50 12.66 48.61
CA ALA A 571 -18.82 13.90 48.24
C ALA A 571 -19.61 15.10 48.79
N GLN A 572 -18.92 16.10 49.34
CA GLN A 572 -19.53 17.34 49.87
C GLN A 572 -20.75 17.12 50.80
N GLY A 573 -20.72 16.08 51.64
CA GLY A 573 -21.81 15.74 52.57
C GLY A 573 -22.95 14.91 51.98
N TYR A 574 -22.99 14.69 50.67
CA TYR A 574 -23.99 13.85 50.00
C TYR A 574 -23.45 12.45 49.70
N THR A 575 -24.27 11.43 49.89
CA THR A 575 -23.96 10.03 49.56
C THR A 575 -24.78 9.56 48.37
N ALA A 576 -24.10 9.06 47.34
CA ALA A 576 -24.69 8.32 46.24
C ALA A 576 -24.53 6.82 46.48
N HIS A 577 -25.61 6.04 46.43
CA HIS A 577 -25.53 4.58 46.47
C HIS A 577 -25.83 4.02 45.09
N GLY A 578 -25.03 3.06 44.64
CA GLY A 578 -25.17 2.39 43.35
C GLY A 578 -25.11 0.88 43.51
N ALA A 579 -25.99 0.16 42.82
CA ALA A 579 -25.95 -1.28 42.66
C ALA A 579 -26.08 -1.61 41.18
N ASN A 580 -25.30 -2.56 40.68
CA ASN A 580 -25.33 -3.01 39.30
C ASN A 580 -25.24 -4.54 39.25
N LEU A 581 -26.18 -5.17 38.55
CA LEU A 581 -26.25 -6.60 38.33
C LEU A 581 -26.10 -6.88 36.83
N GLU A 582 -25.03 -7.54 36.44
CA GLU A 582 -24.74 -7.92 35.07
C GLU A 582 -24.75 -9.43 34.89
N VAL A 583 -25.47 -9.90 33.87
CA VAL A 583 -25.47 -11.29 33.41
C VAL A 583 -24.86 -11.33 32.01
N ARG A 584 -23.74 -12.03 31.87
CA ARG A 584 -23.02 -12.22 30.60
C ARG A 584 -23.21 -13.66 30.12
N LEU A 585 -23.89 -13.81 29.00
CA LEU A 585 -24.12 -15.06 28.29
C LEU A 585 -23.16 -15.15 27.10
N ARG A 586 -22.38 -16.23 27.06
CA ARG A 586 -21.40 -16.57 26.02
C ARG A 586 -21.91 -17.78 25.25
N ASP A 587 -21.63 -17.79 23.96
CA ASP A 587 -21.98 -18.90 23.08
C ASP A 587 -21.19 -20.20 23.41
N LYS A 588 -21.71 -21.35 22.98
CA LYS A 588 -21.11 -22.68 23.16
C LYS A 588 -19.70 -22.78 22.58
N ASP A 589 -19.44 -22.07 21.48
CA ASP A 589 -18.15 -22.04 20.77
C ASP A 589 -17.29 -20.80 21.10
N TYR A 590 -17.53 -20.09 22.21
CA TYR A 590 -16.67 -18.98 22.66
C TYR A 590 -15.25 -19.48 23.00
N PRO A 591 -14.16 -18.79 22.57
CA PRO A 591 -14.10 -17.44 21.98
C PRO A 591 -14.16 -17.36 20.44
N ILE A 592 -14.35 -18.49 19.74
CA ILE A 592 -14.35 -18.56 18.26
C ILE A 592 -15.60 -17.87 17.71
N SER A 593 -16.76 -18.19 18.28
CA SER A 593 -17.97 -17.41 18.09
C SER A 593 -17.90 -16.20 19.03
N GLN A 594 -17.65 -15.01 18.49
CA GLN A 594 -17.62 -13.75 19.25
C GLN A 594 -19.03 -13.27 19.67
N ALA A 595 -19.99 -14.19 19.75
CA ALA A 595 -21.35 -13.88 20.15
C ALA A 595 -21.45 -13.77 21.68
N LEU A 596 -21.88 -12.60 22.14
CA LEU A 596 -21.99 -12.24 23.55
C LEU A 596 -23.29 -11.48 23.79
N ALA A 597 -24.09 -11.93 24.74
CA ALA A 597 -25.23 -11.20 25.24
C ALA A 597 -24.97 -10.78 26.69
N THR A 598 -25.16 -9.50 27.00
CA THR A 598 -25.00 -8.92 28.32
C THR A 598 -26.30 -8.22 28.72
N LEU A 599 -26.84 -8.59 29.87
CA LEU A 599 -28.00 -7.97 30.49
C LEU A 599 -27.53 -7.30 31.78
N GLY A 600 -27.61 -5.98 31.86
CA GLY A 600 -27.22 -5.18 33.02
C GLY A 600 -28.42 -4.44 33.60
N LEU A 601 -28.59 -4.52 34.92
CA LEU A 601 -29.54 -3.72 35.68
C LEU A 601 -28.77 -2.86 36.67
N SER A 602 -28.93 -1.55 36.57
CA SER A 602 -28.28 -0.55 37.41
C SER A 602 -29.33 0.22 38.21
N LEU A 603 -29.07 0.38 39.49
CA LEU A 603 -29.85 1.17 40.43
C LEU A 603 -28.90 2.18 41.05
N MET A 604 -29.21 3.46 40.95
CA MET A 604 -28.43 4.53 41.57
C MET A 604 -29.36 5.48 42.29
N SER A 605 -29.02 5.83 43.54
CA SER A 605 -29.71 6.87 44.31
C SER A 605 -28.75 8.03 44.52
N TRP A 606 -29.19 9.24 44.19
CA TRP A 606 -28.42 10.47 44.37
C TRP A 606 -29.36 11.64 44.66
N HIS A 607 -29.09 12.41 45.73
CA HIS A 607 -29.90 13.58 46.09
C HIS A 607 -31.42 13.30 46.25
N GLY A 608 -31.79 12.09 46.69
CA GLY A 608 -33.20 11.67 46.81
C GLY A 608 -33.83 11.18 45.51
N ASP A 609 -33.16 11.33 44.37
CA ASP A 609 -33.61 10.81 43.08
C ASP A 609 -33.09 9.39 42.83
N LEU A 610 -34.00 8.49 42.44
CA LEU A 610 -33.70 7.11 42.08
C LEU A 610 -33.59 6.95 40.56
N ALA A 611 -32.37 6.72 40.07
CA ALA A 611 -32.08 6.35 38.70
C ALA A 611 -32.05 4.82 38.55
N LEU A 612 -33.04 4.28 37.83
CA LEU A 612 -33.09 2.89 37.40
C LEU A 612 -32.70 2.81 35.93
N GLY A 613 -31.70 2.01 35.60
CA GLY A 613 -31.20 1.79 34.25
C GLY A 613 -31.16 0.31 33.89
N ALA A 614 -31.70 -0.07 32.73
CA ALA A 614 -31.59 -1.41 32.19
C ALA A 614 -30.84 -1.36 30.85
N ASN A 615 -29.79 -2.16 30.71
CA ASN A 615 -28.94 -2.21 29.54
C ASN A 615 -28.88 -3.65 28.99
N LEU A 616 -29.38 -3.84 27.77
CA LEU A 616 -29.21 -5.08 27.01
C LEU A 616 -28.20 -4.82 25.90
N GLN A 617 -27.12 -5.59 25.84
CA GLN A 617 -26.16 -5.59 24.75
C GLN A 617 -26.06 -6.99 24.16
N SER A 618 -26.36 -7.15 22.87
CA SER A 618 -26.21 -8.41 22.15
C SER A 618 -25.31 -8.21 20.94
N GLN A 619 -24.25 -9.00 20.85
CA GLN A 619 -23.32 -9.03 19.73
C GLN A 619 -23.39 -10.39 19.06
N PHE A 620 -23.57 -10.41 17.74
CA PHE A 620 -23.61 -11.63 16.93
C PHE A 620 -23.10 -11.36 15.51
N SER A 621 -22.59 -12.40 14.86
CA SER A 621 -22.18 -12.35 13.45
C SER A 621 -23.37 -12.61 12.54
N ILE A 622 -23.59 -11.74 11.55
CA ILE A 622 -24.59 -11.92 10.49
C ILE A 622 -23.85 -12.32 9.22
N GLY A 623 -23.80 -13.61 8.92
CA GLY A 623 -23.01 -14.13 7.80
C GLY A 623 -21.50 -14.09 8.04
N ARG A 624 -20.71 -14.20 6.97
CA ARG A 624 -19.25 -14.43 7.03
C ARG A 624 -18.43 -13.21 7.45
N ASN A 625 -18.79 -12.06 6.90
CA ASN A 625 -17.98 -10.84 6.90
C ASN A 625 -18.70 -9.64 7.51
N SER A 626 -19.79 -9.89 8.26
CA SER A 626 -20.56 -8.85 8.93
C SER A 626 -20.80 -9.19 10.40
N LYS A 627 -20.59 -8.21 11.26
CA LYS A 627 -20.88 -8.28 12.70
C LYS A 627 -21.94 -7.24 13.05
N MET A 628 -22.90 -7.62 13.86
CA MET A 628 -23.92 -6.72 14.38
C MET A 628 -23.85 -6.70 15.91
N ALA A 629 -23.89 -5.51 16.48
CA ALA A 629 -24.04 -5.30 17.92
C ALA A 629 -25.23 -4.40 18.16
N VAL A 630 -26.20 -4.89 18.92
CA VAL A 630 -27.39 -4.16 19.33
C VAL A 630 -27.26 -3.83 20.80
N ARG A 631 -27.36 -2.55 21.15
CA ARG A 631 -27.42 -2.06 22.53
C ARG A 631 -28.75 -1.33 22.75
N VAL A 632 -29.51 -1.77 23.73
CA VAL A 632 -30.76 -1.14 24.18
C VAL A 632 -30.54 -0.69 25.62
N GLY A 633 -30.58 0.61 25.85
CA GLY A 633 -30.52 1.21 27.18
C GLY A 633 -31.84 1.91 27.51
N LEU A 634 -32.36 1.67 28.70
CA LEU A 634 -33.59 2.28 29.22
C LEU A 634 -33.29 2.92 30.57
N ASN A 635 -33.77 4.14 30.79
CA ASN A 635 -33.63 4.85 32.06
C ASN A 635 -35.01 5.34 32.56
N ASN A 636 -35.16 5.50 33.87
CA ASN A 636 -36.36 5.96 34.57
C ASN A 636 -36.88 7.34 34.11
N LYS A 637 -36.04 8.14 33.44
CA LYS A 637 -36.43 9.43 32.82
C LYS A 637 -37.14 9.30 31.45
N ARG A 638 -37.66 8.10 31.10
CA ARG A 638 -38.29 7.74 29.81
C ARG A 638 -37.40 7.95 28.57
N THR A 639 -36.10 8.18 28.75
CA THR A 639 -35.13 8.26 27.67
C THR A 639 -34.61 6.85 27.37
N GLY A 640 -35.10 6.25 26.28
CA GLY A 640 -34.57 5.00 25.74
C GLY A 640 -33.58 5.27 24.62
N GLN A 641 -32.41 4.62 24.64
CA GLN A 641 -31.44 4.66 23.55
C GLN A 641 -31.30 3.27 22.95
N ILE A 642 -31.61 3.15 21.65
CA ILE A 642 -31.32 1.95 20.86
C ILE A 642 -30.16 2.29 19.93
N THR A 643 -29.05 1.58 20.10
CA THR A 643 -27.87 1.73 19.24
C THR A 643 -27.64 0.41 18.51
N VAL A 644 -27.68 0.47 17.19
CA VAL A 644 -27.34 -0.65 16.32
C VAL A 644 -26.02 -0.33 15.64
N ARG A 645 -25.00 -1.15 15.86
CA ARG A 645 -23.71 -1.07 15.18
C ARG A 645 -23.57 -2.27 14.25
N THR A 646 -23.48 -2.01 12.96
CA THR A 646 -23.19 -3.01 11.92
C THR A 646 -21.81 -2.73 11.34
N SER A 647 -20.94 -3.74 11.32
CA SER A 647 -19.62 -3.67 10.70
C SER A 647 -19.57 -4.72 9.60
N THR A 648 -19.44 -4.32 8.34
CA THR A 648 -19.31 -5.22 7.18
C THR A 648 -18.03 -4.92 6.41
N SER A 649 -17.32 -5.95 5.94
CA SER A 649 -16.11 -5.79 5.12
C SER A 649 -16.32 -6.01 3.62
N GLU A 650 -17.50 -6.47 3.19
CA GLU A 650 -17.76 -6.84 1.77
C GLU A 650 -18.72 -5.93 1.02
N GLN A 651 -19.60 -5.20 1.71
CA GLN A 651 -20.62 -4.37 1.06
C GLN A 651 -20.55 -2.91 1.55
N LEU A 652 -19.70 -2.11 0.89
CA LEU A 652 -19.68 -0.64 1.00
C LEU A 652 -21.06 -0.01 0.74
N GLN A 653 -21.93 -0.69 -0.02
CA GLN A 653 -23.29 -0.24 -0.33
C GLN A 653 -24.20 -0.18 0.90
N LEU A 654 -23.97 -0.99 1.94
CA LEU A 654 -24.74 -0.91 3.20
C LEU A 654 -24.39 0.34 4.02
N ALA A 655 -23.22 0.94 3.82
CA ALA A 655 -22.88 2.22 4.44
C ALA A 655 -23.76 3.38 3.90
N LEU A 656 -24.28 3.25 2.67
CA LEU A 656 -25.22 4.22 2.09
C LEU A 656 -26.57 4.22 2.82
N VAL A 657 -26.96 3.11 3.47
CA VAL A 657 -28.15 3.05 4.33
C VAL A 657 -28.01 3.98 5.55
N GLY A 658 -26.78 4.24 6.02
CA GLY A 658 -26.49 5.22 7.06
C GLY A 658 -26.75 6.68 6.65
N ILE A 659 -26.87 6.97 5.35
CA ILE A 659 -27.23 8.29 4.81
C ILE A 659 -28.73 8.54 4.95
N ILE A 660 -29.56 7.49 4.96
CA ILE A 660 -31.02 7.58 5.04
C ILE A 660 -31.49 8.34 6.30
N PRO A 661 -31.05 8.01 7.53
CA PRO A 661 -31.46 8.77 8.71
C PRO A 661 -30.97 10.23 8.70
N ILE A 662 -29.81 10.51 8.09
CA ILE A 662 -29.29 11.88 7.93
C ILE A 662 -30.15 12.67 6.93
N ALA A 663 -30.49 12.06 5.80
CA ALA A 663 -31.39 12.63 4.80
C ALA A 663 -32.79 12.87 5.37
N ILE A 664 -33.31 11.95 6.18
CA ILE A 664 -34.60 12.12 6.89
C ILE A 664 -34.51 13.24 7.91
N SER A 665 -33.40 13.38 8.64
CA SER A 665 -33.20 14.47 9.61
C SER A 665 -33.16 15.83 8.92
N ILE A 666 -32.49 15.93 7.76
CA ILE A 666 -32.46 17.14 6.92
C ILE A 666 -33.85 17.42 6.34
N PHE A 667 -34.56 16.38 5.87
CA PHE A 667 -35.91 16.55 5.33
C PHE A 667 -36.92 16.97 6.39
N ARG A 668 -36.81 16.44 7.61
CA ARG A 668 -37.61 16.85 8.78
C ARG A 668 -37.28 18.27 9.25
N SER A 669 -36.03 18.73 9.13
CA SER A 669 -35.69 20.12 9.46
C SER A 669 -36.25 21.11 8.42
N MET A 670 -36.53 20.66 7.19
CA MET A 670 -37.12 21.48 6.12
C MET A 670 -38.65 21.50 6.13
N LYS A 671 -39.33 20.53 6.76
CA LYS A 671 -40.79 20.51 6.91
C LYS A 671 -41.21 19.98 8.30
N PRO A 672 -41.39 20.86 9.31
CA PRO A 672 -41.92 20.47 10.60
C PRO A 672 -43.45 20.31 10.48
N GLY A 673 -43.97 19.08 10.33
CA GLY A 673 -45.43 18.91 10.33
C GLY A 673 -46.04 17.52 10.13
N GLU A 674 -45.37 16.54 9.51
CA GLU A 674 -46.01 15.25 9.20
C GLU A 674 -45.24 14.03 9.72
N SER A 675 -45.90 13.27 10.59
CA SER A 675 -45.45 11.96 11.07
C SER A 675 -45.85 10.86 10.08
N THR A 676 -44.95 10.50 9.17
CA THR A 676 -45.08 9.33 8.30
C THR A 676 -44.40 8.10 8.91
N VAL A 677 -45.16 7.01 9.05
CA VAL A 677 -44.67 5.67 9.40
C VAL A 677 -44.36 4.93 8.11
N LEU A 678 -43.12 4.49 7.92
CA LEU A 678 -42.70 3.70 6.77
C LEU A 678 -42.61 2.22 7.17
N VAL A 679 -43.47 1.40 6.56
CA VAL A 679 -43.35 -0.06 6.51
C VAL A 679 -42.35 -0.38 5.40
N ILE A 680 -41.25 -1.05 5.74
CA ILE A 680 -40.26 -1.53 4.76
C ILE A 680 -40.57 -3.00 4.50
N PRO A 681 -40.97 -3.40 3.27
CA PRO A 681 -41.01 -4.81 2.92
C PRO A 681 -39.59 -5.30 2.71
N VAL A 682 -39.27 -6.42 3.36
CA VAL A 682 -38.01 -7.15 3.17
C VAL A 682 -38.30 -8.26 2.17
N GLU A 683 -37.76 -8.13 0.96
CA GLU A 683 -37.49 -9.26 0.05
C GLU A 683 -35.98 -9.40 -0.19
#